data_AF-A0A858U4R4-F1
#
_entry.id   AF-A0A858U4R4-F1
#
_cell.length_a   1.000
_cell.length_b   1.000
_cell.length_c   1.000
_cell.angle_alpha   90.00
_cell.angle_beta   90.00
_cell.angle_gamma   90.00
#
_symmetry.space_group_name_H-M   'P 1'
#
loop_
_entity.id
_entity.type
_entity.pdbx_description
1 polymer ?
#
loop_
_entity_poly.entity_id
_entity_poly.type
_entity_poly.pdbx_seq_one_letter_code
_entity_poly.pdbx_strand_id
1 'polypeptide(L)'
;MNILSFKKVVDLNKNTININVINKELNYVAIGDSIAAGFNSKFGFQSCGYKDDELNKIIGFSYPSYFARMINELKPNFVNQFNNFSFSNITAKQYLDLLSRQEDISHSTKTLFKFINALNKEDTNPFKNEYSDEFKDFNYQNHDFDYMYTQISKANLITVSLGANDFIKLLPLKTLIKYSNEKNVSIKRDLLIQLHQELNFVSEKIKKYLKGVYIGLRNLNNNSNIVFLGYQKTLIHFESLINSLFNTEDIVDEEISNILIGYLNLSIKTVANENNCQYIDINDTEFIEIHKDQLYENIFDIHPTEKGQKFIAQILANKLLINRDFIHDSYKNTNNRILTLLPSLKVFLKDNLSYNKTIDLGQSDMSILVSLFGLSRGDRLFLDDSVEIEYKHLFVPDFKISWALSHMDSIMNIDVSRFIKLWIQTKFHDENYEYESKKLIIEYLNNRDWSKQIIKHLLTGDGVNELIKTYEHQIIKTRRYGKEIDIRSMLDAKNMLLVDQKLIYSVVKLVFNTPFIISTKEQLNNILYAFLREILTKPLLETLIGHKLDEKMIRIREYVSELDSFKEFVEFLLTNLIINTKKFIELDSFDEMFKRWISLNYYKLIYYFDSILFEITKTENEKKTLNLIVSTILLSNKLTNITEEEMEELNKKVESLLWLSKLHKVRLNAMFILFMKEMKKIKPYELIFNPRSKKRRKWYAFNLARKLKYLNILKKFTLTSMQINRLIKKIKAKQKGE
;
A
#
# COMPACT_ATOMS: atom_id res chain seq x y z
N MET A 1 34.61 14.32 -15.30
CA MET A 1 34.57 12.85 -15.23
C MET A 1 33.44 12.38 -16.12
N ASN A 2 33.76 11.73 -17.24
CA ASN A 2 32.75 11.17 -18.15
C ASN A 2 31.91 10.15 -17.37
N ILE A 3 30.65 10.48 -17.11
CA ILE A 3 29.64 9.51 -16.70
C ILE A 3 29.56 8.52 -17.86
N LEU A 4 30.28 7.40 -17.72
CA LEU A 4 30.23 6.28 -18.64
C LEU A 4 28.77 5.84 -18.70
N SER A 5 28.11 6.15 -19.83
CA SER A 5 26.83 5.55 -20.18
C SER A 5 26.90 4.05 -19.89
N PHE A 6 25.91 3.52 -19.17
CA PHE A 6 25.78 2.10 -18.81
C PHE A 6 25.96 1.15 -20.01
N LYS A 7 25.80 1.66 -21.24
CA LYS A 7 26.12 1.01 -22.52
C LYS A 7 27.57 0.50 -22.68
N LYS A 8 28.56 0.93 -21.88
CA LYS A 8 29.98 0.57 -22.09
C LYS A 8 30.53 -0.56 -21.22
N VAL A 9 29.71 -1.26 -20.43
CA VAL A 9 30.14 -2.39 -19.59
C VAL A 9 29.53 -3.72 -20.08
N VAL A 10 29.72 -4.09 -21.35
CA VAL A 10 29.51 -5.49 -21.79
C VAL A 10 30.45 -5.81 -22.96
N ASP A 11 31.74 -5.93 -22.70
CA ASP A 11 32.61 -6.85 -23.45
C ASP A 11 33.00 -7.96 -22.49
N LEU A 12 32.09 -8.92 -22.32
CA LEU A 12 32.37 -10.16 -21.59
C LEU A 12 32.70 -11.25 -22.61
N ASN A 13 33.88 -11.85 -22.43
CA ASN A 13 34.45 -12.88 -23.27
C ASN A 13 33.45 -14.01 -23.59
N LYS A 14 33.46 -14.45 -24.86
CA LYS A 14 32.73 -15.63 -25.36
C LYS A 14 33.34 -16.90 -24.74
N ASN A 15 32.92 -17.27 -23.53
CA ASN A 15 33.19 -18.62 -23.02
C ASN A 15 32.12 -19.57 -23.59
N THR A 16 32.56 -20.65 -24.23
CA THR A 16 31.70 -21.77 -24.60
C THR A 16 31.19 -22.45 -23.33
N ILE A 17 29.89 -22.29 -23.04
CA ILE A 17 29.22 -22.96 -21.92
C ILE A 17 29.12 -24.45 -22.24
N ASN A 18 29.83 -25.31 -21.49
CA ASN A 18 29.68 -26.75 -21.58
C ASN A 18 28.35 -27.17 -20.95
N ILE A 19 27.47 -27.78 -21.74
CA ILE A 19 26.13 -28.20 -21.31
C ILE A 19 25.98 -29.70 -21.55
N ASN A 20 25.47 -30.41 -20.55
CA ASN A 20 25.09 -31.81 -20.68
C ASN A 20 23.66 -31.87 -21.26
N VAL A 21 23.51 -32.14 -22.56
CA VAL A 21 22.18 -32.20 -23.18
C VAL A 21 21.35 -33.34 -22.58
N ILE A 22 20.15 -33.00 -22.09
CA ILE A 22 19.20 -33.91 -21.47
C ILE A 22 18.26 -34.44 -22.55
N ASN A 23 18.35 -35.74 -22.89
CA ASN A 23 17.58 -36.35 -23.98
C ASN A 23 16.77 -37.61 -23.58
N LYS A 24 16.98 -38.14 -22.37
CA LYS A 24 16.26 -39.32 -21.86
C LYS A 24 15.09 -38.95 -20.96
N GLU A 25 15.39 -38.37 -19.81
CA GLU A 25 14.43 -37.96 -18.78
C GLU A 25 14.92 -36.69 -18.08
N LEU A 26 13.99 -35.93 -17.51
CA LEU A 26 14.23 -34.70 -16.77
C LEU A 26 14.00 -34.92 -15.28
N ASN A 27 15.04 -34.67 -14.49
CA ASN A 27 14.98 -34.55 -13.04
C ASN A 27 15.23 -33.08 -12.70
N TYR A 28 14.15 -32.33 -12.52
CA TYR A 28 14.17 -30.89 -12.42
C TYR A 28 14.01 -30.41 -10.97
N VAL A 29 14.94 -29.57 -10.53
CA VAL A 29 14.83 -28.83 -9.27
C VAL A 29 14.81 -27.33 -9.54
N ALA A 30 13.87 -26.63 -8.92
CA ALA A 30 13.88 -25.17 -8.87
C ALA A 30 14.25 -24.69 -7.47
N ILE A 31 15.11 -23.67 -7.42
CA ILE A 31 15.39 -22.92 -6.20
C ILE A 31 15.20 -21.43 -6.47
N GLY A 32 14.67 -20.71 -5.50
CA GLY A 32 14.44 -19.29 -5.68
C GLY A 32 13.66 -18.61 -4.59
N ASP A 33 13.32 -17.36 -4.85
CA ASP A 33 12.47 -16.54 -4.00
C ASP A 33 11.00 -16.59 -4.43
N SER A 34 10.22 -15.55 -4.12
CA SER A 34 8.78 -15.47 -4.38
C SER A 34 8.42 -15.59 -5.86
N ILE A 35 9.33 -15.26 -6.78
CA ILE A 35 9.09 -15.43 -8.22
C ILE A 35 9.05 -16.91 -8.59
N ALA A 36 10.05 -17.70 -8.19
CA ALA A 36 10.03 -19.15 -8.41
C ALA A 36 9.07 -19.90 -7.50
N ALA A 37 8.72 -19.33 -6.35
CA ALA A 37 7.67 -19.87 -5.50
C ALA A 37 6.26 -19.64 -6.09
N GLY A 38 6.12 -18.81 -7.12
CA GLY A 38 4.81 -18.53 -7.71
C GLY A 38 3.89 -17.78 -6.74
N PHE A 39 4.43 -16.85 -5.95
CA PHE A 39 3.59 -15.96 -5.15
C PHE A 39 2.69 -15.13 -6.06
N ASN A 40 1.39 -15.08 -5.77
CA ASN A 40 0.42 -14.34 -6.57
C ASN A 40 -0.64 -13.73 -5.64
N SER A 41 -0.76 -12.41 -5.62
CA SER A 41 -1.70 -11.68 -4.77
C SER A 41 -3.19 -11.99 -4.98
N LYS A 42 -3.61 -12.59 -6.11
CA LYS A 42 -5.01 -12.97 -6.36
C LYS A 42 -5.55 -13.97 -5.33
N PHE A 43 -4.71 -14.93 -4.95
CA PHE A 43 -4.97 -15.86 -3.85
C PHE A 43 -4.08 -15.58 -2.64
N GLY A 44 -3.02 -14.78 -2.82
CA GLY A 44 -2.11 -14.27 -1.80
C GLY A 44 -1.00 -15.25 -1.39
N PHE A 45 -1.05 -16.52 -1.80
CA PHE A 45 -0.11 -17.56 -1.37
C PHE A 45 0.93 -17.87 -2.45
N GLN A 46 1.94 -18.64 -2.07
CA GLN A 46 2.86 -19.27 -3.03
C GLN A 46 2.20 -20.51 -3.64
N SER A 47 2.57 -20.83 -4.88
CA SER A 47 1.96 -21.91 -5.69
C SER A 47 3.05 -22.76 -6.35
N CYS A 48 4.01 -23.15 -5.51
CA CYS A 48 5.27 -23.76 -5.90
C CYS A 48 5.06 -25.05 -6.69
N GLY A 49 4.06 -25.84 -6.29
CA GLY A 49 3.58 -26.99 -7.03
C GLY A 49 4.45 -28.23 -6.89
N TYR A 50 3.89 -29.37 -7.30
CA TYR A 50 4.53 -30.68 -7.25
C TYR A 50 4.09 -31.53 -8.43
N LYS A 51 4.76 -32.67 -8.64
CA LYS A 51 4.34 -33.69 -9.60
C LYS A 51 3.52 -34.75 -8.85
N ASP A 52 2.27 -34.92 -9.25
CA ASP A 52 1.45 -36.06 -8.90
C ASP A 52 1.90 -37.24 -9.78
N ASP A 53 2.55 -38.22 -9.15
CA ASP A 53 3.09 -39.40 -9.85
C ASP A 53 1.99 -40.37 -10.29
N GLU A 54 0.84 -40.42 -9.60
CA GLU A 54 -0.28 -41.31 -9.95
C GLU A 54 -1.01 -40.81 -11.19
N LEU A 55 -1.24 -39.50 -11.27
CA LEU A 55 -1.90 -38.84 -12.40
C LEU A 55 -0.92 -38.40 -13.49
N ASN A 56 0.39 -38.52 -13.23
CA ASN A 56 1.46 -37.94 -14.05
C ASN A 56 1.21 -36.48 -14.42
N LYS A 57 0.73 -35.70 -13.44
CA LYS A 57 0.28 -34.32 -13.61
C LYS A 57 1.13 -33.39 -12.76
N ILE A 58 1.53 -32.26 -13.33
CA ILE A 58 2.26 -31.23 -12.59
C ILE A 58 1.28 -30.15 -12.16
N ILE A 59 1.17 -29.97 -10.85
CA ILE A 59 0.26 -29.02 -10.19
C ILE A 59 1.06 -27.76 -9.81
N GLY A 60 0.38 -26.62 -9.66
CA GLY A 60 0.95 -25.34 -9.23
C GLY A 60 0.96 -24.27 -10.32
N PHE A 61 1.24 -23.02 -9.93
CA PHE A 61 1.17 -21.84 -10.80
C PHE A 61 2.45 -21.00 -10.80
N SER A 62 3.53 -21.56 -10.28
CA SER A 62 4.87 -21.00 -10.39
C SER A 62 5.48 -21.21 -11.79
N TYR A 63 6.42 -20.35 -12.22
CA TYR A 63 7.10 -20.57 -13.51
C TYR A 63 7.79 -21.95 -13.60
N PRO A 64 8.40 -22.52 -12.53
CA PRO A 64 8.92 -23.88 -12.58
C PRO A 64 7.83 -24.92 -12.90
N SER A 65 6.66 -24.83 -12.27
CA SER A 65 5.55 -25.77 -12.52
C SER A 65 5.00 -25.64 -13.94
N TYR A 66 4.85 -24.42 -14.46
CA TYR A 66 4.47 -24.22 -15.86
C TYR A 66 5.52 -24.77 -16.82
N PHE A 67 6.80 -24.53 -16.57
CA PHE A 67 7.88 -25.03 -17.43
C PHE A 67 7.92 -26.56 -17.46
N ALA A 68 7.86 -27.21 -16.29
CA ALA A 68 7.84 -28.66 -16.19
C ALA A 68 6.59 -29.25 -16.88
N ARG A 69 5.42 -28.63 -16.70
CA ARG A 69 4.18 -29.03 -17.37
C ARG A 69 4.27 -28.89 -18.88
N MET A 70 4.79 -27.77 -19.40
CA MET A 70 4.99 -27.59 -20.85
C MET A 70 5.87 -28.69 -21.45
N ILE A 71 6.92 -29.11 -20.73
CA ILE A 71 7.78 -30.22 -21.17
C ILE A 71 7.02 -31.55 -21.15
N ASN A 72 6.26 -31.82 -20.09
CA ASN A 72 5.48 -33.06 -19.98
C ASN A 72 4.34 -33.13 -21.02
N GLU A 73 3.77 -31.98 -21.40
CA GLU A 73 2.78 -31.89 -22.49
C GLU A 73 3.42 -32.11 -23.86
N LEU A 74 4.63 -31.58 -24.09
CA LEU A 74 5.38 -31.82 -25.32
C LEU A 74 5.80 -33.29 -25.46
N LYS A 75 6.25 -33.91 -24.37
CA LYS A 75 6.67 -35.31 -24.33
C LYS A 75 6.23 -35.95 -23.00
N PRO A 76 5.08 -36.65 -22.99
CA PRO A 76 4.57 -37.29 -21.78
C PRO A 76 5.59 -38.22 -21.12
N ASN A 77 5.63 -38.18 -19.78
CA ASN A 77 6.58 -38.92 -18.93
C ASN A 77 8.06 -38.51 -19.08
N PHE A 78 8.38 -37.46 -19.85
CA PHE A 78 9.76 -36.99 -19.91
C PHE A 78 10.20 -36.34 -18.59
N VAL A 79 9.28 -35.70 -17.88
CA VAL A 79 9.54 -35.19 -16.53
C VAL A 79 9.42 -36.34 -15.55
N ASN A 80 10.54 -36.99 -15.26
CA ASN A 80 10.58 -38.07 -14.29
C ASN A 80 10.40 -37.53 -12.87
N GLN A 81 11.09 -36.43 -12.54
CA GLN A 81 11.04 -35.81 -11.22
C GLN A 81 10.93 -34.28 -11.33
N PHE A 82 10.09 -33.67 -10.48
CA PHE A 82 10.00 -32.21 -10.34
C PHE A 82 9.86 -31.82 -8.86
N ASN A 83 10.74 -30.94 -8.37
CA ASN A 83 10.66 -30.37 -7.02
C ASN A 83 10.94 -28.87 -7.05
N ASN A 84 10.13 -28.09 -6.32
CA ASN A 84 10.28 -26.64 -6.23
C ASN A 84 10.59 -26.19 -4.79
N PHE A 85 11.88 -26.04 -4.49
CA PHE A 85 12.38 -25.63 -3.19
C PHE A 85 12.59 -24.10 -3.10
N SER A 86 11.66 -23.36 -3.70
CA SER A 86 11.66 -21.90 -3.68
C SER A 86 10.83 -21.38 -2.51
N PHE A 87 11.30 -20.30 -1.89
CA PHE A 87 10.73 -19.79 -0.66
C PHE A 87 10.48 -18.29 -0.76
N SER A 88 9.22 -17.86 -0.59
CA SER A 88 8.90 -16.43 -0.60
C SER A 88 9.73 -15.66 0.43
N ASN A 89 10.24 -14.48 0.06
CA ASN A 89 11.07 -13.59 0.89
C ASN A 89 12.48 -14.13 1.28
N ILE A 90 12.90 -15.29 0.76
CA ILE A 90 14.26 -15.79 0.98
C ILE A 90 15.28 -14.94 0.22
N THR A 91 16.45 -14.73 0.82
CA THR A 91 17.58 -14.07 0.16
C THR A 91 18.62 -15.10 -0.29
N ALA A 92 19.46 -14.76 -1.27
CA ALA A 92 20.60 -15.59 -1.69
C ALA A 92 21.52 -15.91 -0.52
N LYS A 93 21.75 -14.95 0.39
CA LYS A 93 22.50 -15.19 1.65
C LYS A 93 21.84 -16.27 2.52
N GLN A 94 20.52 -16.22 2.70
CA GLN A 94 19.80 -17.19 3.54
C GLN A 94 19.74 -18.57 2.88
N TYR A 95 19.60 -18.62 1.55
CA TYR A 95 19.66 -19.87 0.79
C TYR A 95 21.06 -20.50 0.84
N LEU A 96 22.12 -19.67 0.82
CA LEU A 96 23.49 -20.13 1.03
C LEU A 96 23.67 -20.75 2.42
N ASP A 97 23.17 -20.11 3.48
CA ASP A 97 23.17 -20.71 4.83
C ASP A 97 22.54 -22.11 4.78
N LEU A 98 21.44 -22.28 4.05
CA LEU A 98 20.74 -23.56 3.86
C LEU A 98 21.54 -24.63 3.11
N LEU A 99 22.24 -24.27 2.04
CA LEU A 99 23.06 -25.22 1.29
C LEU A 99 24.34 -25.60 2.03
N SER A 100 24.83 -24.73 2.91
CA SER A 100 26.08 -24.96 3.65
C SER A 100 25.99 -26.01 4.76
N ARG A 101 24.78 -26.49 5.09
CA ARG A 101 24.52 -27.44 6.19
C ARG A 101 25.07 -26.99 7.54
N GLN A 102 25.20 -25.68 7.76
CA GLN A 102 25.60 -25.15 9.06
C GLN A 102 24.49 -25.42 10.09
N GLU A 103 24.83 -26.11 11.18
CA GLU A 103 23.89 -26.40 12.28
C GLU A 103 23.31 -25.12 12.90
N ASP A 104 24.08 -24.02 12.87
CA ASP A 104 23.70 -22.71 13.36
C ASP A 104 23.34 -21.73 12.24
N ILE A 105 22.24 -22.03 11.52
CA ILE A 105 21.65 -21.02 10.62
C ILE A 105 21.25 -19.77 11.40
N SER A 106 21.39 -18.61 10.75
CA SER A 106 21.14 -17.33 11.40
C SER A 106 19.70 -17.21 11.93
N HIS A 107 19.51 -16.46 13.03
CA HIS A 107 18.18 -16.24 13.62
C HIS A 107 17.17 -15.71 12.59
N SER A 108 17.59 -14.84 11.66
CA SER A 108 16.72 -14.35 10.59
C SER A 108 16.28 -15.43 9.62
N THR A 109 17.12 -16.43 9.34
CA THR A 109 16.76 -17.62 8.55
C THR A 109 15.76 -18.50 9.30
N LYS A 110 15.99 -18.77 10.60
CA LYS A 110 15.04 -19.53 11.46
C LYS A 110 13.66 -18.85 11.49
N THR A 111 13.64 -17.54 11.64
CA THR A 111 12.40 -16.74 11.67
C THR A 111 11.68 -16.73 10.32
N LEU A 112 12.41 -16.67 9.20
CA LEU A 112 11.82 -16.79 7.86
C LEU A 112 11.12 -18.14 7.67
N PHE A 113 11.75 -19.25 8.06
CA PHE A 113 11.13 -20.56 7.90
C PHE A 113 9.93 -20.77 8.81
N LYS A 114 9.93 -20.22 10.03
CA LYS A 114 8.72 -20.16 10.87
C LYS A 114 7.59 -19.41 10.18
N PHE A 115 7.90 -18.31 9.51
CA PHE A 115 6.92 -17.53 8.76
C PHE A 115 6.36 -18.34 7.58
N ILE A 116 7.22 -18.97 6.78
CA ILE A 116 6.82 -19.82 5.66
C ILE A 116 5.96 -20.99 6.13
N ASN A 117 6.36 -21.67 7.22
CA ASN A 117 5.58 -22.79 7.77
C ASN A 117 4.19 -22.33 8.26
N ALA A 118 4.09 -21.13 8.84
CA ALA A 118 2.80 -20.56 9.22
C ALA A 118 1.90 -20.29 8.01
N LEU A 119 2.44 -19.69 6.94
CA LEU A 119 1.67 -19.47 5.70
C LEU A 119 1.26 -20.80 5.03
N ASN A 120 2.13 -21.80 5.10
CA ASN A 120 1.87 -23.12 4.55
C ASN A 120 0.75 -23.86 5.30
N LYS A 121 0.52 -23.55 6.58
CA LYS A 121 -0.51 -24.18 7.41
C LYS A 121 -1.80 -23.34 7.52
N GLU A 122 -1.84 -22.17 6.90
CA GLU A 122 -2.99 -21.26 6.96
C GLU A 122 -4.22 -21.91 6.29
N ASP A 123 -5.38 -21.85 6.95
CA ASP A 123 -6.59 -22.53 6.46
C ASP A 123 -7.13 -21.97 5.14
N THR A 124 -6.84 -20.69 4.86
CA THR A 124 -7.22 -20.02 3.61
C THR A 124 -6.25 -20.29 2.46
N ASN A 125 -5.13 -20.99 2.71
CA ASN A 125 -4.17 -21.35 1.67
C ASN A 125 -4.69 -22.55 0.85
N PRO A 126 -4.95 -22.39 -0.46
CA PRO A 126 -5.40 -23.49 -1.31
C PRO A 126 -4.30 -24.53 -1.58
N PHE A 127 -3.03 -24.18 -1.32
CA PHE A 127 -1.84 -25.01 -1.45
C PHE A 127 -1.26 -25.36 -0.06
N LYS A 128 -2.12 -25.45 0.96
CA LYS A 128 -1.65 -25.73 2.32
C LYS A 128 -1.03 -27.11 2.42
N ASN A 129 -0.10 -27.24 3.36
CA ASN A 129 0.66 -28.44 3.68
C ASN A 129 1.68 -28.93 2.63
N GLU A 130 1.77 -28.31 1.44
CA GLU A 130 2.77 -28.69 0.41
C GLU A 130 4.20 -28.77 1.00
N TYR A 131 4.59 -27.79 1.82
CA TYR A 131 5.93 -27.79 2.43
C TYR A 131 6.05 -28.54 3.76
N SER A 132 4.97 -28.71 4.51
CA SER A 132 5.05 -29.30 5.86
C SER A 132 5.27 -30.80 5.79
N ASP A 133 4.84 -31.43 4.72
CA ASP A 133 5.05 -32.87 4.51
C ASP A 133 6.51 -33.15 4.14
N GLU A 134 7.17 -32.22 3.43
CA GLU A 134 8.57 -32.34 3.01
C GLU A 134 9.57 -31.84 4.07
N PHE A 135 9.29 -30.70 4.71
CA PHE A 135 10.23 -29.98 5.59
C PHE A 135 9.80 -29.93 7.05
N LYS A 136 8.67 -30.53 7.44
CA LYS A 136 8.15 -30.60 8.82
C LYS A 136 8.15 -29.25 9.56
N ASP A 137 9.14 -29.01 10.42
CA ASP A 137 9.30 -27.79 11.22
C ASP A 137 10.49 -26.93 10.77
N PHE A 138 11.09 -27.25 9.62
CA PHE A 138 12.25 -26.59 9.04
C PHE A 138 13.44 -26.57 10.00
N ASN A 139 13.66 -27.69 10.70
CA ASN A 139 14.71 -27.86 11.69
C ASN A 139 15.88 -28.70 11.16
N TYR A 140 17.06 -28.06 11.04
CA TYR A 140 18.30 -28.73 10.61
C TYR A 140 18.70 -29.89 11.53
N GLN A 141 18.50 -29.74 12.85
CA GLN A 141 18.84 -30.79 13.82
C GLN A 141 17.96 -32.04 13.67
N ASN A 142 16.79 -31.89 13.05
CA ASN A 142 15.86 -32.99 12.80
C ASN A 142 16.00 -33.58 11.39
N HIS A 143 17.04 -33.19 10.63
CA HIS A 143 17.27 -33.63 9.26
C HIS A 143 16.14 -33.25 8.28
N ASP A 144 15.39 -32.17 8.56
CA ASP A 144 14.23 -31.74 7.77
C ASP A 144 14.59 -31.30 6.33
N PHE A 145 15.87 -31.08 6.02
CA PHE A 145 16.34 -30.67 4.69
C PHE A 145 17.00 -31.80 3.88
N ASP A 146 17.09 -33.02 4.43
CA ASP A 146 17.77 -34.15 3.77
C ASP A 146 17.05 -34.59 2.48
N TYR A 147 15.72 -34.48 2.46
CA TYR A 147 14.93 -34.68 1.25
C TYR A 147 15.38 -33.74 0.13
N MET A 148 15.45 -32.44 0.42
CA MET A 148 15.90 -31.42 -0.53
C MET A 148 17.32 -31.72 -1.05
N TYR A 149 18.26 -32.05 -0.16
CA TYR A 149 19.62 -32.38 -0.58
C TYR A 149 19.66 -33.61 -1.49
N THR A 150 18.85 -34.63 -1.19
CA THR A 150 18.73 -35.83 -2.01
C THR A 150 18.20 -35.51 -3.40
N GLN A 151 17.16 -34.69 -3.50
CA GLN A 151 16.61 -34.31 -4.79
C GLN A 151 17.56 -33.42 -5.60
N ILE A 152 18.28 -32.49 -4.96
CA ILE A 152 19.34 -31.72 -5.62
C ILE A 152 20.43 -32.65 -6.18
N SER A 153 20.86 -33.68 -5.44
CA SER A 153 21.89 -34.61 -5.91
C SER A 153 21.48 -35.45 -7.13
N LYS A 154 20.16 -35.65 -7.34
CA LYS A 154 19.61 -36.43 -8.47
C LYS A 154 19.25 -35.56 -9.68
N ALA A 155 19.19 -34.25 -9.49
CA ALA A 155 18.77 -33.32 -10.53
C ALA A 155 19.73 -33.32 -11.72
N ASN A 156 19.20 -33.25 -12.94
CA ASN A 156 20.00 -32.97 -14.15
C ASN A 156 19.78 -31.54 -14.66
N LEU A 157 18.75 -30.85 -14.16
CA LEU A 157 18.50 -29.42 -14.36
C LEU A 157 18.19 -28.74 -13.03
N ILE A 158 18.88 -27.63 -12.74
CA ILE A 158 18.60 -26.75 -11.60
C ILE A 158 18.40 -25.32 -12.12
N THR A 159 17.23 -24.72 -11.84
CA THR A 159 17.00 -23.29 -12.11
C THR A 159 17.13 -22.47 -10.83
N VAL A 160 17.76 -21.30 -10.93
CA VAL A 160 18.03 -20.41 -9.79
C VAL A 160 17.48 -19.01 -10.07
N SER A 161 16.50 -18.57 -9.29
CA SER A 161 16.07 -17.16 -9.25
C SER A 161 16.20 -16.62 -7.83
N LEU A 162 17.38 -16.06 -7.52
CA LEU A 162 17.72 -15.47 -6.21
C LEU A 162 18.39 -14.11 -6.41
N GLY A 163 18.31 -13.24 -5.40
CA GLY A 163 19.03 -11.96 -5.37
C GLY A 163 18.15 -10.72 -5.30
N ALA A 164 16.87 -10.78 -5.70
CA ALA A 164 15.97 -9.62 -5.64
C ALA A 164 15.73 -9.17 -4.19
N ASN A 165 15.48 -10.11 -3.28
CA ASN A 165 15.32 -9.78 -1.86
C ASN A 165 16.60 -9.24 -1.21
N ASP A 166 17.78 -9.71 -1.63
CA ASP A 166 19.07 -9.13 -1.20
C ASP A 166 19.19 -7.68 -1.69
N PHE A 167 18.84 -7.43 -2.97
CA PHE A 167 18.89 -6.11 -3.59
C PHE A 167 17.97 -5.11 -2.89
N ILE A 168 16.69 -5.49 -2.66
CA ILE A 168 15.72 -4.64 -1.97
C ILE A 168 16.20 -4.30 -0.54
N LYS A 169 16.72 -5.29 0.20
CA LYS A 169 17.21 -5.08 1.58
C LYS A 169 18.43 -4.17 1.65
N LEU A 170 19.23 -4.11 0.59
CA LEU A 170 20.46 -3.33 0.51
C LEU A 170 20.31 -2.04 -0.31
N LEU A 171 19.11 -1.75 -0.83
CA LEU A 171 18.86 -0.60 -1.68
C LEU A 171 19.20 0.71 -0.93
N PRO A 172 19.93 1.66 -1.56
CA PRO A 172 20.33 2.92 -0.94
C PRO A 172 19.17 3.94 -0.82
N LEU A 173 18.16 3.60 -0.02
CA LEU A 173 16.94 4.39 0.16
C LEU A 173 17.21 5.83 0.60
N LYS A 174 18.23 6.06 1.44
CA LYS A 174 18.59 7.42 1.88
C LYS A 174 19.02 8.30 0.71
N THR A 175 19.84 7.77 -0.19
CA THR A 175 20.36 8.49 -1.36
C THR A 175 19.24 8.71 -2.38
N LEU A 176 18.39 7.70 -2.61
CA LEU A 176 17.19 7.83 -3.43
C LEU A 176 16.25 8.93 -2.89
N ILE A 177 15.93 8.93 -1.60
CA ILE A 177 15.07 9.96 -1.00
C ILE A 177 15.68 11.35 -1.14
N LYS A 178 16.98 11.50 -0.87
CA LYS A 178 17.68 12.79 -1.08
C LYS A 178 17.59 13.23 -2.54
N TYR A 179 17.83 12.32 -3.47
CA TYR A 179 17.73 12.58 -4.90
C TYR A 179 16.34 13.06 -5.30
N SER A 180 15.28 12.37 -4.86
CA SER A 180 13.89 12.71 -5.21
C SER A 180 13.44 14.09 -4.71
N ASN A 181 14.04 14.58 -3.63
CA ASN A 181 13.70 15.87 -3.03
C ASN A 181 14.58 17.03 -3.55
N GLU A 182 15.68 16.72 -4.24
CA GLU A 182 16.65 17.71 -4.69
C GLU A 182 16.21 18.36 -6.01
N LYS A 183 16.32 19.69 -6.08
CA LYS A 183 15.96 20.50 -7.25
C LYS A 183 17.17 21.05 -7.99
N ASN A 184 18.33 21.16 -7.34
CA ASN A 184 19.56 21.62 -7.94
C ASN A 184 20.20 20.52 -8.79
N VAL A 185 20.29 20.74 -10.10
CA VAL A 185 20.80 19.76 -11.08
C VAL A 185 22.23 19.31 -10.75
N SER A 186 23.11 20.19 -10.26
CA SER A 186 24.48 19.81 -9.89
C SER A 186 24.49 18.84 -8.72
N ILE A 187 23.70 19.11 -7.68
CA ILE A 187 23.59 18.23 -6.50
C ILE A 187 22.91 16.91 -6.89
N LYS A 188 21.88 16.94 -7.74
CA LYS A 188 21.27 15.71 -8.28
C LYS A 188 22.32 14.86 -9.02
N ARG A 189 23.23 15.48 -9.79
CA ARG A 189 24.29 14.75 -10.49
C ARG A 189 25.24 14.06 -9.51
N ASP A 190 25.66 14.75 -8.46
CA ASP A 190 26.52 14.17 -7.43
C ASP A 190 25.83 13.03 -6.67
N LEU A 191 24.53 13.21 -6.33
CA LEU A 191 23.71 12.16 -5.73
C LEU A 191 23.53 10.95 -6.64
N LEU A 192 23.42 11.13 -7.96
CA LEU A 192 23.35 10.04 -8.92
C LEU A 192 24.67 9.26 -9.00
N ILE A 193 25.81 9.96 -8.97
CA ILE A 193 27.13 9.32 -8.92
C ILE A 193 27.27 8.51 -7.63
N GLN A 194 26.89 9.09 -6.49
CA GLN A 194 26.86 8.39 -5.21
C GLN A 194 25.95 7.15 -5.27
N LEU A 195 24.77 7.29 -5.87
CA LEU A 195 23.83 6.18 -6.04
C LEU A 195 24.46 5.03 -6.83
N HIS A 196 25.13 5.30 -7.94
CA HIS A 196 25.84 4.27 -8.71
C HIS A 196 26.93 3.57 -7.90
N GLN A 197 27.70 4.31 -7.10
CA GLN A 197 28.73 3.73 -6.22
C GLN A 197 28.12 2.81 -5.16
N GLU A 198 27.02 3.22 -4.55
CA GLU A 198 26.30 2.41 -3.57
C GLU A 198 25.66 1.17 -4.22
N LEU A 199 25.07 1.30 -5.41
CA LEU A 199 24.52 0.16 -6.17
C LEU A 199 25.60 -0.83 -6.63
N ASN A 200 26.81 -0.36 -6.97
CA ASN A 200 27.95 -1.24 -7.23
C ASN A 200 28.29 -2.08 -5.98
N PHE A 201 28.31 -1.47 -4.80
CA PHE A 201 28.55 -2.19 -3.55
C PHE A 201 27.46 -3.23 -3.25
N VAL A 202 26.19 -2.89 -3.51
CA VAL A 202 25.07 -3.84 -3.43
C VAL A 202 25.29 -5.02 -4.39
N SER A 203 25.67 -4.73 -5.63
CA SER A 203 25.93 -5.72 -6.67
C SER A 203 27.05 -6.70 -6.27
N GLU A 204 28.16 -6.20 -5.73
CA GLU A 204 29.25 -7.07 -5.24
C GLU A 204 28.80 -8.03 -4.13
N LYS A 205 27.94 -7.57 -3.21
CA LYS A 205 27.37 -8.44 -2.17
C LYS A 205 26.49 -9.54 -2.76
N ILE A 206 25.60 -9.19 -3.70
CA ILE A 206 24.73 -10.16 -4.37
C ILE A 206 25.56 -11.19 -5.12
N LYS A 207 26.56 -10.75 -5.89
CA LYS A 207 27.47 -11.65 -6.61
C LYS A 207 28.16 -12.63 -5.67
N LYS A 208 28.67 -12.16 -4.53
CA LYS A 208 29.28 -13.02 -3.51
C LYS A 208 28.31 -14.10 -3.01
N TYR A 209 27.07 -13.74 -2.69
CA TYR A 209 26.08 -14.70 -2.19
C TYR A 209 25.67 -15.71 -3.26
N LEU A 210 25.38 -15.26 -4.49
CA LEU A 210 25.02 -16.15 -5.59
C LEU A 210 26.15 -17.10 -5.97
N LYS A 211 27.41 -16.63 -5.95
CA LYS A 211 28.58 -17.51 -6.13
C LYS A 211 28.67 -18.57 -5.03
N GLY A 212 28.37 -18.22 -3.79
CA GLY A 212 28.27 -19.18 -2.69
C GLY A 212 27.17 -20.22 -2.93
N VAL A 213 25.98 -19.79 -3.38
CA VAL A 213 24.87 -20.69 -3.74
C VAL A 213 25.31 -21.66 -4.84
N TYR A 214 25.96 -21.16 -5.90
CA TYR A 214 26.51 -22.00 -6.96
C TYR A 214 27.46 -23.08 -6.41
N ILE A 215 28.43 -22.70 -5.56
CA ILE A 215 29.37 -23.64 -4.95
C ILE A 215 28.62 -24.68 -4.10
N GLY A 216 27.64 -24.26 -3.30
CA GLY A 216 26.82 -25.15 -2.48
C GLY A 216 26.06 -26.19 -3.32
N LEU A 217 25.47 -25.76 -4.44
CA LEU A 217 24.80 -26.66 -5.39
C LEU A 217 25.80 -27.65 -6.03
N ARG A 218 26.98 -27.16 -6.45
CA ARG A 218 28.02 -28.01 -7.05
C ARG A 218 28.58 -29.05 -6.09
N ASN A 219 28.63 -28.75 -4.79
CA ASN A 219 29.03 -29.70 -3.76
C ASN A 219 28.00 -30.83 -3.59
N LEU A 220 26.72 -30.55 -3.80
CA LEU A 220 25.66 -31.57 -3.76
C LEU A 220 25.52 -32.33 -5.10
N ASN A 221 25.80 -31.64 -6.21
CA ASN A 221 25.67 -32.18 -7.56
C ASN A 221 26.67 -31.51 -8.53
N ASN A 222 27.74 -32.24 -8.86
CA ASN A 222 28.78 -31.75 -9.77
C ASN A 222 28.37 -31.74 -11.26
N ASN A 223 27.29 -32.44 -11.63
CA ASN A 223 26.96 -32.74 -13.03
C ASN A 223 25.70 -32.02 -13.56
N SER A 224 24.87 -31.43 -12.69
CA SER A 224 23.63 -30.77 -13.09
C SER A 224 23.86 -29.56 -14.01
N ASN A 225 22.96 -29.32 -14.96
CA ASN A 225 22.93 -28.03 -15.66
C ASN A 225 22.32 -26.99 -14.72
N ILE A 226 23.07 -25.94 -14.36
CA ILE A 226 22.59 -24.84 -13.52
C ILE A 226 22.27 -23.64 -14.41
N VAL A 227 21.05 -23.11 -14.28
CA VAL A 227 20.53 -22.00 -15.07
C VAL A 227 20.09 -20.88 -14.13
N PHE A 228 20.74 -19.73 -14.23
CA PHE A 228 20.35 -18.53 -13.50
C PHE A 228 19.33 -17.73 -14.30
N LEU A 229 18.26 -17.28 -13.64
CA LEU A 229 17.25 -16.41 -14.24
C LEU A 229 17.41 -14.98 -13.71
N GLY A 230 17.29 -14.01 -14.62
CA GLY A 230 17.11 -12.60 -14.26
C GLY A 230 15.70 -12.33 -13.70
N TYR A 231 15.42 -11.06 -13.44
CA TYR A 231 14.11 -10.57 -12.97
C TYR A 231 13.49 -9.59 -13.96
N GLN A 232 12.15 -9.58 -13.98
CA GLN A 232 11.36 -8.55 -14.63
C GLN A 232 11.33 -7.27 -13.79
N LYS A 233 10.93 -6.14 -14.39
CA LYS A 233 10.69 -4.91 -13.63
C LYS A 233 9.54 -5.13 -12.62
N THR A 234 9.75 -4.69 -11.38
CA THR A 234 8.71 -4.67 -10.34
C THR A 234 7.89 -3.39 -10.39
N LEU A 235 6.66 -3.39 -9.84
CA LEU A 235 5.78 -2.20 -9.78
C LEU A 235 5.51 -1.59 -11.17
N ILE A 236 5.29 -2.43 -12.18
CA ILE A 236 5.18 -2.00 -13.58
C ILE A 236 4.07 -0.98 -13.86
N HIS A 237 3.00 -1.01 -13.06
CA HIS A 237 1.92 -0.01 -13.14
C HIS A 237 2.32 1.36 -12.63
N PHE A 238 3.33 1.42 -11.76
CA PHE A 238 3.86 2.64 -11.15
C PHE A 238 5.20 3.07 -11.77
N GLU A 239 5.64 2.47 -12.87
CA GLU A 239 6.92 2.80 -13.50
C GLU A 239 7.03 4.30 -13.81
N SER A 240 6.04 4.87 -14.50
CA SER A 240 5.98 6.30 -14.80
C SER A 240 6.01 7.17 -13.55
N LEU A 241 5.25 6.79 -12.50
CA LEU A 241 5.28 7.49 -11.23
C LEU A 241 6.69 7.48 -10.63
N ILE A 242 7.33 6.31 -10.56
CA ILE A 242 8.69 6.15 -10.04
C ILE A 242 9.67 7.01 -10.85
N ASN A 243 9.64 6.88 -12.18
CA ASN A 243 10.54 7.63 -13.05
C ASN A 243 10.32 9.15 -12.93
N SER A 244 9.08 9.61 -12.77
CA SER A 244 8.78 11.03 -12.52
C SER A 244 9.33 11.54 -11.19
N LEU A 245 9.24 10.73 -10.11
CA LEU A 245 9.72 11.08 -8.78
C LEU A 245 11.24 11.20 -8.71
N PHE A 246 11.94 10.39 -9.51
CA PHE A 246 13.41 10.34 -9.55
C PHE A 246 13.97 10.91 -10.85
N ASN A 247 13.21 11.66 -11.65
CA ASN A 247 13.56 12.11 -13.01
C ASN A 247 15.08 12.30 -13.23
N THR A 248 15.66 11.41 -14.04
CA THR A 248 17.09 11.33 -14.35
C THR A 248 17.46 11.96 -15.70
N GLU A 249 16.48 12.33 -16.52
CA GLU A 249 16.65 12.72 -17.94
C GLU A 249 17.57 13.95 -18.11
N ASP A 250 17.56 14.87 -17.14
CA ASP A 250 18.43 16.06 -17.14
C ASP A 250 19.92 15.74 -16.95
N ILE A 251 20.26 14.48 -16.65
CA ILE A 251 21.61 14.05 -16.24
C ILE A 251 22.09 12.85 -17.05
N VAL A 252 21.24 11.83 -17.22
CA VAL A 252 21.54 10.61 -17.97
C VAL A 252 20.33 10.18 -18.80
N ASP A 253 20.59 9.62 -19.97
CA ASP A 253 19.58 9.04 -20.87
C ASP A 253 19.18 7.62 -20.43
N GLU A 254 18.81 7.48 -19.15
CA GLU A 254 18.34 6.22 -18.58
C GLU A 254 17.45 6.47 -17.36
N GLU A 255 16.24 5.91 -17.36
CA GLU A 255 15.29 6.02 -16.25
C GLU A 255 15.75 5.23 -15.02
N ILE A 256 15.37 5.69 -13.82
CA ILE A 256 15.76 5.05 -12.56
C ILE A 256 15.30 3.58 -12.48
N SER A 257 14.12 3.24 -13.01
CA SER A 257 13.58 1.88 -12.99
C SER A 257 14.52 0.92 -13.73
N ASN A 258 15.05 1.35 -14.88
CA ASN A 258 15.99 0.61 -15.72
C ASN A 258 17.35 0.46 -15.03
N ILE A 259 17.85 1.53 -14.40
CA ILE A 259 19.12 1.49 -13.64
C ILE A 259 19.03 0.42 -12.54
N LEU A 260 17.97 0.44 -11.74
CA LEU A 260 17.81 -0.48 -10.60
C LEU A 260 17.74 -1.94 -11.03
N ILE A 261 16.87 -2.29 -11.99
CA ILE A 261 16.75 -3.67 -12.47
C ILE A 261 18.02 -4.11 -13.23
N GLY A 262 18.69 -3.18 -13.91
CA GLY A 262 19.94 -3.41 -14.63
C GLY A 262 21.04 -3.92 -13.71
N TYR A 263 21.25 -3.30 -12.55
CA TYR A 263 22.24 -3.74 -11.56
C TYR A 263 21.98 -5.15 -11.02
N LEU A 264 20.72 -5.46 -10.71
CA LEU A 264 20.33 -6.80 -10.23
C LEU A 264 20.62 -7.86 -11.30
N ASN A 265 20.11 -7.67 -12.51
CA ASN A 265 20.25 -8.66 -13.59
C ASN A 265 21.71 -8.78 -14.06
N LEU A 266 22.47 -7.69 -14.08
CA LEU A 266 23.90 -7.74 -14.41
C LEU A 266 24.69 -8.55 -13.37
N SER A 267 24.35 -8.41 -12.08
CA SER A 267 24.99 -9.19 -11.01
C SER A 267 24.78 -10.69 -11.20
N ILE A 268 23.55 -11.09 -11.51
CA ILE A 268 23.18 -12.49 -11.76
C ILE A 268 23.90 -13.02 -13.01
N LYS A 269 23.85 -12.27 -14.11
CA LYS A 269 24.53 -12.62 -15.37
C LYS A 269 26.04 -12.78 -15.19
N THR A 270 26.66 -11.91 -14.41
CA THR A 270 28.10 -11.96 -14.11
C THR A 270 28.45 -13.27 -13.41
N VAL A 271 27.72 -13.63 -12.36
CA VAL A 271 27.96 -14.89 -11.63
C VAL A 271 27.75 -16.10 -12.53
N ALA A 272 26.71 -16.12 -13.36
CA ALA A 272 26.48 -17.22 -14.29
C ALA A 272 27.67 -17.38 -15.24
N ASN A 273 28.13 -16.29 -15.86
CA ASN A 273 29.26 -16.31 -16.80
C ASN A 273 30.57 -16.72 -16.12
N GLU A 274 30.90 -16.17 -14.95
CA GLU A 274 32.12 -16.52 -14.20
C GLU A 274 32.19 -18.01 -13.81
N ASN A 275 31.03 -18.68 -13.72
CA ASN A 275 30.92 -20.07 -13.31
C ASN A 275 30.49 -20.99 -14.46
N ASN A 276 30.58 -20.54 -15.71
CA ASN A 276 30.18 -21.28 -16.91
C ASN A 276 28.75 -21.89 -16.80
N CYS A 277 27.84 -21.14 -16.20
CA CYS A 277 26.42 -21.47 -16.11
C CYS A 277 25.63 -20.66 -17.14
N GLN A 278 24.42 -21.11 -17.44
CA GLN A 278 23.54 -20.36 -18.32
C GLN A 278 22.88 -19.22 -17.57
N TYR A 279 22.68 -18.10 -18.26
CA TYR A 279 21.86 -16.98 -17.79
C TYR A 279 20.72 -16.76 -18.77
N ILE A 280 19.51 -16.68 -18.24
CA ILE A 280 18.30 -16.39 -19.00
C ILE A 280 17.69 -15.07 -18.53
N ASP A 281 17.66 -14.10 -19.43
CA ASP A 281 16.93 -12.85 -19.27
C ASP A 281 15.44 -13.07 -19.56
N ILE A 282 14.60 -12.81 -18.57
CA ILE A 282 13.14 -12.93 -18.64
C ILE A 282 12.45 -11.56 -18.74
N ASN A 283 13.22 -10.47 -18.78
CA ASN A 283 12.72 -9.10 -18.77
C ASN A 283 12.42 -8.59 -20.18
N ASP A 284 11.26 -9.01 -20.71
CA ASP A 284 10.70 -8.54 -21.98
C ASP A 284 9.88 -7.25 -21.75
N THR A 285 10.56 -6.12 -21.57
CA THR A 285 9.89 -4.85 -21.22
C THR A 285 8.82 -4.43 -22.23
N GLU A 286 8.99 -4.76 -23.52
CA GLU A 286 8.04 -4.39 -24.57
C GLU A 286 6.75 -5.20 -24.44
N PHE A 287 6.85 -6.52 -24.38
CA PHE A 287 5.68 -7.38 -24.25
C PHE A 287 4.96 -7.14 -22.91
N ILE A 288 5.73 -7.02 -21.82
CA ILE A 288 5.14 -6.84 -20.49
C ILE A 288 4.40 -5.50 -20.42
N GLU A 289 4.94 -4.41 -20.97
CA GLU A 289 4.26 -3.10 -20.93
C GLU A 289 2.92 -3.12 -21.69
N ILE A 290 2.86 -3.80 -22.84
CA ILE A 290 1.62 -3.97 -23.62
C ILE A 290 0.59 -4.81 -22.86
N HIS A 291 1.03 -5.84 -22.14
CA HIS A 291 0.17 -6.84 -21.50
C HIS A 291 0.11 -6.74 -19.97
N LYS A 292 0.60 -5.66 -19.35
CA LYS A 292 0.71 -5.57 -17.88
C LYS A 292 -0.62 -5.70 -17.15
N ASP A 293 -1.72 -5.31 -17.79
CA ASP A 293 -3.07 -5.47 -17.22
C ASP A 293 -3.54 -6.93 -17.16
N GLN A 294 -2.85 -7.84 -17.86
CA GLN A 294 -3.13 -9.29 -17.85
C GLN A 294 -2.04 -10.06 -17.09
N LEU A 295 -0.78 -9.61 -17.18
CA LEU A 295 0.35 -10.27 -16.51
C LEU A 295 0.49 -9.85 -15.04
N TYR A 296 0.03 -8.64 -14.69
CA TYR A 296 0.11 -8.01 -13.37
C TYR A 296 -1.23 -7.36 -13.01
N GLU A 297 -2.33 -8.12 -13.00
CA GLU A 297 -3.69 -7.58 -12.80
C GLU A 297 -3.85 -6.72 -11.53
N ASN A 298 -3.21 -7.12 -10.43
CA ASN A 298 -3.17 -6.33 -9.19
C ASN A 298 -2.07 -5.26 -9.30
N ILE A 299 -2.45 -3.99 -9.33
CA ILE A 299 -1.50 -2.89 -9.60
C ILE A 299 -0.50 -2.69 -8.46
N PHE A 300 -0.88 -3.06 -7.23
CA PHE A 300 -0.05 -2.93 -6.03
C PHE A 300 0.90 -4.10 -5.80
N ASP A 301 0.74 -5.20 -6.53
CA ASP A 301 1.65 -6.34 -6.40
C ASP A 301 2.90 -6.14 -7.26
N ILE A 302 4.03 -6.59 -6.73
CA ILE A 302 5.31 -6.61 -7.45
C ILE A 302 5.51 -7.93 -8.19
N HIS A 303 4.70 -8.94 -7.89
CA HIS A 303 4.80 -10.28 -8.44
C HIS A 303 3.88 -10.45 -9.65
N PRO A 304 4.29 -11.27 -10.63
CA PRO A 304 3.42 -11.65 -11.73
C PRO A 304 2.26 -12.53 -11.25
N THR A 305 1.12 -12.41 -11.94
CA THR A 305 -0.02 -13.34 -11.83
C THR A 305 0.33 -14.72 -12.42
N GLU A 306 -0.59 -15.67 -12.37
CA GLU A 306 -0.46 -16.98 -13.01
C GLU A 306 -0.12 -16.85 -14.52
N LYS A 307 -0.69 -15.86 -15.21
CA LYS A 307 -0.35 -15.57 -16.62
C LYS A 307 1.07 -15.00 -16.75
N GLY A 308 1.48 -14.12 -15.84
CA GLY A 308 2.86 -13.64 -15.82
C GLY A 308 3.89 -14.76 -15.51
N GLN A 309 3.55 -15.71 -14.63
CA GLN A 309 4.35 -16.89 -14.33
C GLN A 309 4.45 -17.83 -15.54
N LYS A 310 3.34 -18.05 -16.25
CA LYS A 310 3.29 -18.80 -17.51
C LYS A 310 4.15 -18.15 -18.60
N PHE A 311 4.18 -16.82 -18.67
CA PHE A 311 5.05 -16.08 -19.59
C PHE A 311 6.53 -16.31 -19.31
N ILE A 312 6.95 -16.24 -18.05
CA ILE A 312 8.32 -16.55 -17.63
C ILE A 312 8.69 -17.99 -18.03
N ALA A 313 7.78 -18.94 -17.79
CA ALA A 313 7.97 -20.34 -18.17
C ALA A 313 8.11 -20.54 -19.69
N GLN A 314 7.34 -19.81 -20.51
CA GLN A 314 7.47 -19.86 -21.96
C GLN A 314 8.82 -19.34 -22.45
N ILE A 315 9.34 -18.25 -21.87
CA ILE A 315 10.69 -17.74 -22.19
C ILE A 315 11.74 -18.79 -21.83
N LEU A 316 11.65 -19.37 -20.63
CA LEU A 316 12.56 -20.41 -20.15
C LEU A 316 12.51 -21.65 -21.06
N ALA A 317 11.31 -22.12 -21.38
CA ALA A 317 11.07 -23.26 -22.28
C ALA A 317 11.70 -23.02 -23.65
N ASN A 318 11.47 -21.85 -24.24
CA ASN A 318 12.05 -21.51 -25.53
C ASN A 318 13.58 -21.60 -25.50
N LYS A 319 14.21 -20.95 -24.52
CA LYS A 319 15.67 -20.86 -24.43
C LYS A 319 16.36 -22.19 -24.11
N LEU A 320 15.68 -23.10 -23.40
CA LEU A 320 16.25 -24.41 -23.05
C LEU A 320 15.91 -25.53 -24.05
N LEU A 321 14.84 -25.40 -24.85
CA LEU A 321 14.38 -26.44 -25.77
C LEU A 321 14.74 -26.19 -27.24
N ILE A 322 14.87 -24.93 -27.65
CA ILE A 322 15.06 -24.55 -29.06
C ILE A 322 16.53 -24.20 -29.30
N ASN A 323 17.06 -24.58 -30.46
CA ASN A 323 18.38 -24.12 -30.85
C ASN A 323 18.36 -22.61 -31.11
N ARG A 324 19.26 -21.88 -30.46
CA ARG A 324 19.37 -20.43 -30.63
C ARG A 324 19.68 -20.00 -32.07
N ASP A 325 20.43 -20.84 -32.80
CA ASP A 325 20.82 -20.55 -34.19
C ASP A 325 19.58 -20.58 -35.09
N PHE A 326 18.60 -21.46 -34.78
CA PHE A 326 17.32 -21.50 -35.47
C PHE A 326 16.54 -20.18 -35.31
N ILE A 327 16.53 -19.58 -34.10
CA ILE A 327 15.90 -18.27 -33.87
C ILE A 327 16.67 -17.15 -34.60
N HIS A 328 18.00 -17.18 -34.53
CA HIS A 328 18.85 -16.16 -35.14
C HIS A 328 18.80 -16.17 -36.68
N ASP A 329 18.82 -17.36 -37.30
CA ASP A 329 18.71 -17.50 -38.75
C ASP A 329 17.32 -17.11 -39.23
N SER A 330 16.30 -17.36 -38.42
CA SER A 330 14.93 -16.92 -38.70
C SER A 330 14.79 -15.41 -38.71
N TYR A 331 15.56 -14.68 -37.91
CA TYR A 331 15.57 -13.21 -37.93
C TYR A 331 16.17 -12.62 -39.21
N LYS A 332 17.25 -13.23 -39.73
CA LYS A 332 17.89 -12.76 -40.97
C LYS A 332 16.97 -12.86 -42.19
N ASN A 333 15.93 -13.69 -42.11
CA ASN A 333 14.97 -13.90 -43.18
C ASN A 333 13.62 -13.22 -42.83
N THR A 334 13.42 -11.99 -43.30
CA THR A 334 12.29 -11.11 -42.93
C THR A 334 10.89 -11.64 -43.27
N ASN A 335 10.78 -12.72 -44.05
CA ASN A 335 9.51 -13.39 -44.38
C ASN A 335 9.18 -14.59 -43.48
N ASN A 336 9.83 -14.73 -42.32
CA ASN A 336 9.70 -15.94 -41.51
C ASN A 336 8.49 -15.89 -40.55
N ARG A 337 7.59 -16.87 -40.71
CA ARG A 337 6.44 -17.18 -39.84
C ARG A 337 6.79 -17.27 -38.34
N ILE A 338 8.05 -17.50 -37.99
CA ILE A 338 8.53 -17.54 -36.60
C ILE A 338 8.38 -16.16 -35.90
N LEU A 339 8.54 -15.06 -36.63
CA LEU A 339 8.40 -13.70 -36.09
C LEU A 339 6.96 -13.37 -35.67
N THR A 340 5.96 -14.08 -36.22
CA THR A 340 4.56 -13.90 -35.84
C THR A 340 4.15 -14.75 -34.65
N LEU A 341 5.01 -15.67 -34.17
CA LEU A 341 4.70 -16.57 -33.05
C LEU A 341 5.25 -16.06 -31.72
N LEU A 342 6.46 -15.48 -31.72
CA LEU A 342 7.13 -15.05 -30.50
C LEU A 342 6.45 -13.80 -29.89
N PRO A 343 6.32 -13.73 -28.55
CA PRO A 343 5.79 -12.55 -27.84
C PRO A 343 6.56 -11.27 -28.17
N SER A 344 7.89 -11.29 -28.05
CA SER A 344 8.79 -10.29 -28.63
C SER A 344 10.11 -10.95 -29.02
N LEU A 345 10.69 -10.52 -30.14
CA LEU A 345 11.96 -11.07 -30.59
C LEU A 345 13.14 -10.56 -29.73
N LYS A 346 13.02 -9.35 -29.20
CA LYS A 346 14.10 -8.65 -28.50
C LYS A 346 14.58 -9.42 -27.28
N VAL A 347 13.66 -10.04 -26.52
CA VAL A 347 14.02 -10.82 -25.32
C VAL A 347 14.83 -12.08 -25.63
N PHE A 348 14.63 -12.70 -26.80
CA PHE A 348 15.36 -13.91 -27.20
C PHE A 348 16.76 -13.60 -27.77
N LEU A 349 16.95 -12.38 -28.29
CA LEU A 349 18.24 -11.92 -28.83
C LEU A 349 19.14 -11.25 -27.78
N LYS A 350 18.55 -10.66 -26.72
CA LYS A 350 19.25 -9.83 -25.72
C LYS A 350 20.38 -10.56 -24.98
N ASP A 351 20.24 -11.86 -24.76
CA ASP A 351 21.14 -12.73 -24.01
C ASP A 351 21.53 -13.98 -24.82
N ASN A 352 21.45 -13.91 -26.15
CA ASN A 352 21.66 -15.05 -27.05
C ASN A 352 23.03 -15.77 -26.88
N LEU A 353 24.02 -15.08 -26.31
CA LEU A 353 25.35 -15.65 -26.01
C LEU A 353 25.46 -16.25 -24.59
N SER A 354 24.40 -16.22 -23.80
CA SER A 354 24.39 -16.61 -22.39
C SER A 354 23.62 -17.91 -22.12
N TYR A 355 23.03 -18.54 -23.14
CA TYR A 355 22.32 -19.81 -23.03
C TYR A 355 22.57 -20.69 -24.27
N ASN A 356 22.33 -22.00 -24.15
CA ASN A 356 22.14 -22.90 -25.30
C ASN A 356 21.03 -23.93 -25.00
N LYS A 357 20.55 -24.62 -26.05
CA LYS A 357 19.62 -25.75 -25.90
C LYS A 357 20.19 -26.77 -24.91
N THR A 358 19.40 -27.09 -23.89
CA THR A 358 19.78 -27.97 -22.77
C THR A 358 18.96 -29.24 -22.76
N ILE A 359 17.73 -29.20 -23.26
CA ILE A 359 16.82 -30.33 -23.30
C ILE A 359 16.51 -30.64 -24.76
N ASP A 360 16.66 -31.91 -25.14
CA ASP A 360 16.28 -32.41 -26.44
C ASP A 360 15.14 -33.42 -26.34
N LEU A 361 13.96 -33.01 -26.82
CA LEU A 361 12.77 -33.86 -26.81
C LEU A 361 12.67 -34.76 -28.05
N GLY A 362 13.60 -34.63 -29.02
CA GLY A 362 13.52 -35.34 -30.31
C GLY A 362 12.47 -34.77 -31.26
N GLN A 363 12.06 -33.52 -31.05
CA GLN A 363 11.12 -32.78 -31.89
C GLN A 363 11.84 -31.64 -32.63
N SER A 364 11.27 -31.18 -33.74
CA SER A 364 11.80 -30.01 -34.44
C SER A 364 11.55 -28.72 -33.64
N ASP A 365 12.48 -27.77 -33.73
CA ASP A 365 12.38 -26.47 -33.06
C ASP A 365 11.09 -25.72 -33.41
N MET A 366 10.62 -25.82 -34.66
CA MET A 366 9.35 -25.24 -35.09
C MET A 366 8.13 -25.88 -34.42
N SER A 367 8.12 -27.20 -34.24
CA SER A 367 7.04 -27.92 -33.54
C SER A 367 6.94 -27.48 -32.08
N ILE A 368 8.09 -27.34 -31.43
CA ILE A 368 8.19 -26.85 -30.06
C ILE A 368 7.68 -25.40 -29.98
N LEU A 369 8.12 -24.50 -30.87
CA LEU A 369 7.64 -23.11 -30.90
C LEU A 369 6.11 -23.00 -31.01
N VAL A 370 5.51 -23.70 -31.97
CA VAL A 370 4.05 -23.67 -32.19
C VAL A 370 3.31 -24.20 -30.95
N SER A 371 3.87 -25.20 -30.28
CA SER A 371 3.32 -25.75 -29.05
C SER A 371 3.48 -24.83 -27.85
N LEU A 372 4.56 -24.05 -27.76
CA LEU A 372 4.75 -23.11 -26.66
C LEU A 372 3.89 -21.85 -26.80
N PHE A 373 3.82 -21.28 -28.01
CA PHE A 373 3.24 -19.94 -28.22
C PHE A 373 1.92 -19.94 -29.01
N GLY A 374 1.59 -20.99 -29.75
CA GLY A 374 0.38 -21.06 -30.57
C GLY A 374 0.62 -20.76 -32.04
N LEU A 375 -0.43 -20.28 -32.73
CA LEU A 375 -0.39 -19.96 -34.17
C LEU A 375 -0.26 -18.46 -34.46
N SER A 376 -0.49 -17.60 -33.46
CA SER A 376 -0.18 -16.16 -33.50
C SER A 376 0.34 -15.67 -32.14
N ARG A 377 0.93 -14.46 -32.12
CA ARG A 377 1.85 -13.92 -31.09
C ARG A 377 1.48 -14.28 -29.64
N GLY A 378 1.99 -15.41 -29.14
CA GLY A 378 1.78 -15.84 -27.77
C GLY A 378 0.33 -16.16 -27.40
N ASP A 379 -0.56 -16.52 -28.35
CA ASP A 379 -1.97 -16.84 -28.06
C ASP A 379 -2.13 -17.85 -26.92
N ARG A 380 -1.25 -18.85 -26.85
CA ARG A 380 -1.29 -19.89 -25.81
C ARG A 380 -1.04 -19.35 -24.40
N LEU A 381 -0.41 -18.19 -24.26
CA LEU A 381 -0.19 -17.55 -22.96
C LEU A 381 -1.52 -17.26 -22.25
N PHE A 382 -2.50 -16.76 -22.99
CA PHE A 382 -3.77 -16.29 -22.44
C PHE A 382 -4.86 -17.37 -22.39
N LEU A 383 -4.60 -18.55 -22.95
CA LEU A 383 -5.47 -19.72 -22.79
C LEU A 383 -5.19 -20.39 -21.45
N ASP A 384 -6.26 -20.87 -20.80
CA ASP A 384 -6.16 -21.68 -19.58
C ASP A 384 -5.84 -23.13 -19.95
N ASP A 385 -4.81 -23.71 -19.35
CA ASP A 385 -4.58 -25.15 -19.40
C ASP A 385 -5.49 -25.91 -18.42
N SER A 386 -5.42 -27.24 -18.43
CA SER A 386 -6.30 -28.09 -17.62
C SER A 386 -6.21 -27.82 -16.12
N VAL A 387 -5.03 -27.45 -15.59
CA VAL A 387 -4.84 -27.13 -14.18
C VAL A 387 -5.36 -25.73 -13.89
N GLU A 388 -5.12 -24.76 -14.79
CA GLU A 388 -5.67 -23.41 -14.66
C GLU A 388 -7.20 -23.42 -14.64
N ILE A 389 -7.84 -24.28 -15.45
CA ILE A 389 -9.30 -24.44 -15.47
C ILE A 389 -9.82 -24.97 -14.13
N GLU A 390 -9.16 -25.97 -13.55
CA GLU A 390 -9.53 -26.57 -12.27
C GLU A 390 -9.52 -25.55 -11.12
N TYR A 391 -8.52 -24.68 -11.09
CA TYR A 391 -8.32 -23.69 -10.04
C TYR A 391 -8.80 -22.28 -10.41
N LYS A 392 -9.56 -22.12 -11.50
CA LYS A 392 -10.00 -20.81 -12.00
C LYS A 392 -10.73 -19.95 -10.97
N HIS A 393 -11.42 -20.59 -10.04
CA HIS A 393 -12.12 -19.94 -8.93
C HIS A 393 -11.18 -19.15 -7.98
N LEU A 394 -9.86 -19.44 -7.99
CA LEU A 394 -8.85 -18.73 -7.21
C LEU A 394 -8.33 -17.45 -7.89
N PHE A 395 -8.50 -17.30 -9.20
CA PHE A 395 -7.94 -16.20 -9.99
C PHE A 395 -8.82 -14.94 -9.96
N VAL A 396 -9.21 -14.53 -8.75
CA VAL A 396 -9.92 -13.27 -8.52
C VAL A 396 -8.89 -12.14 -8.44
N PRO A 397 -9.01 -11.05 -9.24
CA PRO A 397 -8.07 -9.92 -9.24
C PRO A 397 -8.27 -8.98 -8.04
N ASP A 398 -8.35 -9.57 -6.85
CA ASP A 398 -8.40 -8.83 -5.61
C ASP A 398 -7.03 -8.94 -4.94
N PHE A 399 -6.42 -7.82 -4.58
CA PHE A 399 -5.17 -7.82 -3.84
C PHE A 399 -5.38 -8.29 -2.39
N LYS A 400 -4.91 -9.50 -2.07
CA LYS A 400 -5.03 -10.11 -0.74
C LYS A 400 -3.66 -10.20 -0.06
N ILE A 401 -3.41 -9.34 0.92
CA ILE A 401 -2.13 -9.30 1.65
C ILE A 401 -2.25 -9.29 3.17
N SER A 402 -3.45 -9.04 3.70
CA SER A 402 -3.57 -8.66 5.11
C SER A 402 -3.18 -9.77 6.10
N TRP A 403 -3.42 -11.03 5.75
CA TRP A 403 -2.96 -12.18 6.51
C TRP A 403 -1.44 -12.32 6.47
N ALA A 404 -0.79 -12.05 5.33
CA ALA A 404 0.66 -12.08 5.20
C ALA A 404 1.29 -10.99 6.09
N LEU A 405 0.73 -9.77 6.08
CA LEU A 405 1.17 -8.68 6.96
C LEU A 405 1.00 -9.01 8.44
N SER A 406 -0.10 -9.67 8.82
CA SER A 406 -0.33 -10.14 10.20
C SER A 406 0.74 -11.16 10.64
N HIS A 407 1.11 -12.10 9.77
CA HIS A 407 2.16 -13.08 10.04
C HIS A 407 3.56 -12.44 10.05
N MET A 408 3.81 -11.43 9.22
CA MET A 408 5.06 -10.67 9.21
C MET A 408 5.28 -9.90 10.52
N ASP A 409 4.25 -9.26 11.08
CA ASP A 409 4.35 -8.54 12.36
C ASP A 409 4.54 -9.51 13.55
N SER A 410 3.78 -10.60 13.57
CA SER A 410 3.81 -11.58 14.66
C SER A 410 5.06 -12.46 14.66
N ILE A 411 5.50 -12.97 13.51
CA ILE A 411 6.59 -13.94 13.38
C ILE A 411 7.90 -13.25 13.00
N MET A 412 7.89 -12.44 11.94
CA MET A 412 9.12 -11.78 11.45
C MET A 412 9.52 -10.56 12.27
N ASN A 413 8.66 -10.16 13.21
CA ASN A 413 8.88 -9.01 14.07
C ASN A 413 9.14 -7.71 13.29
N ILE A 414 8.47 -7.56 12.15
CA ILE A 414 8.47 -6.31 11.42
C ILE A 414 7.54 -5.38 12.16
N ASP A 415 8.08 -4.32 12.79
CA ASP A 415 7.29 -3.33 13.52
C ASP A 415 6.46 -2.50 12.53
N VAL A 416 5.29 -3.02 12.13
CA VAL A 416 4.37 -2.32 11.23
C VAL A 416 3.93 -0.98 11.85
N SER A 417 3.94 -0.87 13.19
CA SER A 417 3.63 0.38 13.90
C SER A 417 4.65 1.47 13.58
N ARG A 418 5.87 1.13 13.18
CA ARG A 418 6.89 2.08 12.74
C ARG A 418 6.41 2.92 11.56
N PHE A 419 5.71 2.33 10.60
CA PHE A 419 5.17 3.09 9.46
C PHE A 419 4.11 4.09 9.91
N ILE A 420 3.23 3.69 10.84
CA ILE A 420 2.22 4.57 11.44
C ILE A 420 2.90 5.70 12.21
N LYS A 421 3.93 5.39 13.02
CA LYS A 421 4.72 6.39 13.77
C LYS A 421 5.38 7.40 12.84
N LEU A 422 6.05 6.93 11.79
CA LEU A 422 6.67 7.80 10.79
C LEU A 422 5.64 8.69 10.10
N TRP A 423 4.50 8.14 9.71
CA TRP A 423 3.42 8.92 9.11
C TRP A 423 2.90 10.03 10.04
N ILE A 424 2.66 9.70 11.32
CA ILE A 424 2.27 10.69 12.34
C ILE A 424 3.37 11.75 12.50
N GLN A 425 4.63 11.35 12.59
CA GLN A 425 5.74 12.28 12.76
C GLN A 425 5.86 13.25 11.57
N THR A 426 5.80 12.74 10.34
CA THR A 426 5.84 13.55 9.12
C THR A 426 4.62 14.47 9.01
N LYS A 427 3.42 13.98 9.34
CA LYS A 427 2.19 14.76 9.26
C LYS A 427 2.18 15.96 10.21
N PHE A 428 2.92 15.88 11.31
CA PHE A 428 3.03 16.89 12.36
C PHE A 428 4.45 17.49 12.47
N HIS A 429 5.24 17.47 11.38
CA HIS A 429 6.63 17.95 11.40
C HIS A 429 6.72 19.49 11.45
N ASP A 430 5.94 20.18 10.61
CA ASP A 430 6.00 21.65 10.45
C ASP A 430 4.95 22.39 11.29
N GLU A 431 4.46 21.76 12.35
CA GLU A 431 3.38 22.31 13.17
C GLU A 431 3.96 23.13 14.32
N ASN A 432 3.47 24.37 14.48
CA ASN A 432 3.87 25.26 15.57
C ASN A 432 3.35 24.82 16.95
N TYR A 433 2.55 23.76 17.01
CA TYR A 433 1.90 23.28 18.23
C TYR A 433 2.42 21.88 18.59
N GLU A 434 2.78 21.71 19.86
CA GLU A 434 2.96 20.38 20.43
C GLU A 434 1.59 19.77 20.73
N TYR A 435 1.32 18.56 20.22
CA TYR A 435 0.07 17.85 20.43
C TYR A 435 0.29 16.69 21.42
N GLU A 436 -0.38 16.75 22.56
CA GLU A 436 -0.35 15.68 23.56
C GLU A 436 -0.98 14.40 22.99
N SER A 437 -2.02 14.52 22.15
CA SER A 437 -2.61 13.35 21.51
C SER A 437 -1.59 12.63 20.62
N LYS A 438 -0.72 13.37 19.92
CA LYS A 438 0.38 12.81 19.12
C LYS A 438 1.36 12.05 20.01
N LYS A 439 1.78 12.65 21.13
CA LYS A 439 2.70 12.02 22.08
C LYS A 439 2.12 10.72 22.65
N LEU A 440 0.90 10.75 23.16
CA LEU A 440 0.22 9.59 23.72
C LEU A 440 0.01 8.47 22.67
N ILE A 441 -0.32 8.82 21.42
CA ILE A 441 -0.41 7.82 20.34
C ILE A 441 0.97 7.20 20.07
N ILE A 442 2.04 8.00 20.01
CA ILE A 442 3.40 7.46 19.81
C ILE A 442 3.82 6.57 20.99
N GLU A 443 3.55 6.96 22.23
CA GLU A 443 3.79 6.13 23.42
C GLU A 443 3.03 4.81 23.35
N TYR A 444 1.77 4.85 22.94
CA TYR A 444 0.96 3.65 22.73
C TYR A 444 1.56 2.74 21.66
N LEU A 445 2.01 3.30 20.52
CA LEU A 445 2.65 2.54 19.44
C LEU A 445 4.07 2.08 19.79
N ASN A 446 4.70 2.64 20.83
CA ASN A 446 5.99 2.18 21.35
C ASN A 446 5.83 0.95 22.27
N ASN A 447 4.65 0.75 22.86
CA ASN A 447 4.33 -0.50 23.51
C ASN A 447 4.07 -1.58 22.45
N ARG A 448 5.00 -2.53 22.33
CA ARG A 448 4.98 -3.56 21.29
C ARG A 448 3.80 -4.52 21.43
N ASP A 449 3.42 -4.89 22.66
CA ASP A 449 2.30 -5.81 22.87
C ASP A 449 0.99 -5.15 22.43
N TRP A 450 0.87 -3.85 22.66
CA TRP A 450 -0.31 -3.08 22.28
C TRP A 450 -0.38 -2.82 20.79
N SER A 451 0.75 -2.41 20.19
CA SER A 451 0.82 -2.09 18.77
C SER A 451 0.62 -3.34 17.90
N LYS A 452 1.20 -4.48 18.26
CA LYS A 452 0.99 -5.75 17.54
C LYS A 452 -0.46 -6.19 17.55
N GLN A 453 -1.14 -6.11 18.69
CA GLN A 453 -2.53 -6.55 18.79
C GLN A 453 -3.49 -5.68 17.97
N ILE A 454 -3.34 -4.35 18.05
CA ILE A 454 -4.22 -3.46 17.26
C ILE A 454 -3.95 -3.58 15.76
N ILE A 455 -2.67 -3.74 15.36
CA ILE A 455 -2.29 -3.94 13.95
C ILE A 455 -2.81 -5.27 13.45
N LYS A 456 -2.59 -6.36 14.19
CA LYS A 456 -3.14 -7.68 13.86
C LYS A 456 -4.64 -7.59 13.64
N HIS A 457 -5.38 -6.97 14.55
CA HIS A 457 -6.83 -6.89 14.42
C HIS A 457 -7.31 -6.04 13.23
N LEU A 458 -6.62 -4.93 12.94
CA LEU A 458 -6.89 -4.12 11.75
C LEU A 458 -6.63 -4.92 10.47
N LEU A 459 -5.53 -5.68 10.41
CA LEU A 459 -5.14 -6.46 9.24
C LEU A 459 -5.98 -7.74 9.06
N THR A 460 -6.36 -8.42 10.14
CA THR A 460 -7.17 -9.64 10.03
C THR A 460 -8.65 -9.36 9.75
N GLY A 461 -9.10 -8.11 9.81
CA GLY A 461 -10.47 -7.74 9.46
C GLY A 461 -10.63 -7.50 7.96
N ASP A 462 -11.77 -7.93 7.39
CA ASP A 462 -12.08 -7.75 5.95
C ASP A 462 -12.06 -6.29 5.50
N GLY A 463 -12.30 -5.35 6.42
CA GLY A 463 -12.36 -3.92 6.10
C GLY A 463 -11.07 -3.34 5.50
N VAL A 464 -9.89 -3.84 5.86
CA VAL A 464 -8.62 -3.36 5.29
C VAL A 464 -8.42 -3.88 3.87
N ASN A 465 -8.73 -5.14 3.58
CA ASN A 465 -8.68 -5.67 2.22
C ASN A 465 -9.69 -4.94 1.32
N GLU A 466 -10.91 -4.71 1.81
CA GLU A 466 -11.92 -3.93 1.08
C GLU A 466 -11.50 -2.47 0.85
N LEU A 467 -10.78 -1.85 1.81
CA LEU A 467 -10.18 -0.53 1.60
C LEU A 467 -9.15 -0.52 0.48
N ILE A 468 -8.22 -1.48 0.50
CA ILE A 468 -7.16 -1.59 -0.51
C ILE A 468 -7.77 -1.86 -1.88
N LYS A 469 -8.70 -2.81 -1.97
CA LYS A 469 -9.45 -3.14 -3.18
C LYS A 469 -10.21 -1.94 -3.73
N THR A 470 -10.92 -1.23 -2.87
CA THR A 470 -11.65 -0.02 -3.30
C THR A 470 -10.67 1.06 -3.77
N TYR A 471 -9.51 1.20 -3.11
CA TYR A 471 -8.49 2.16 -3.52
C TYR A 471 -7.93 1.84 -4.90
N GLU A 472 -7.53 0.58 -5.10
CA GLU A 472 -7.04 0.02 -6.35
C GLU A 472 -8.04 0.25 -7.48
N HIS A 473 -9.31 -0.11 -7.28
CA HIS A 473 -10.36 0.11 -8.27
C HIS A 473 -10.53 1.58 -8.66
N GLN A 474 -10.39 2.52 -7.72
CA GLN A 474 -10.46 3.94 -8.06
C GLN A 474 -9.24 4.39 -8.88
N ILE A 475 -8.04 3.88 -8.60
CA ILE A 475 -6.83 4.17 -9.40
C ILE A 475 -6.96 3.57 -10.80
N ILE A 476 -7.42 2.33 -10.93
CA ILE A 476 -7.65 1.69 -12.24
C ILE A 476 -8.70 2.49 -13.03
N LYS A 477 -9.78 2.93 -12.38
CA LYS A 477 -10.83 3.73 -13.02
C LYS A 477 -10.31 5.09 -13.51
N THR A 478 -9.40 5.73 -12.79
CA THR A 478 -8.78 6.99 -13.25
C THR A 478 -7.78 6.75 -14.38
N ARG A 479 -7.10 5.59 -14.41
CA ARG A 479 -6.19 5.13 -15.48
C ARG A 479 -6.89 4.82 -16.81
N ARG A 480 -8.15 4.35 -16.81
CA ARG A 480 -8.94 3.89 -17.99
C ARG A 480 -9.11 4.89 -19.15
N TYR A 481 -8.62 6.14 -19.03
CA TYR A 481 -8.56 7.11 -20.13
C TYR A 481 -7.17 7.16 -20.81
N GLY A 482 -6.43 6.05 -20.82
CA GLY A 482 -5.12 5.93 -21.48
C GLY A 482 -4.01 6.75 -20.83
N LYS A 483 -4.17 7.13 -19.55
CA LYS A 483 -3.18 7.90 -18.79
C LYS A 483 -2.46 6.99 -17.81
N GLU A 484 -1.16 7.21 -17.65
CA GLU A 484 -0.34 6.54 -16.65
C GLU A 484 -0.76 6.93 -15.22
N ILE A 485 -0.38 6.09 -14.25
CA ILE A 485 -0.64 6.37 -12.83
C ILE A 485 0.32 7.47 -12.38
N ASP A 486 -0.23 8.59 -11.89
CA ASP A 486 0.51 9.72 -11.32
C ASP A 486 0.07 10.03 -9.87
N ILE A 487 0.77 10.95 -9.21
CA ILE A 487 0.44 11.39 -7.83
C ILE A 487 -1.01 11.90 -7.74
N ARG A 488 -1.51 12.56 -8.79
CA ARG A 488 -2.85 13.15 -8.79
C ARG A 488 -3.93 12.07 -8.79
N SER A 489 -3.76 11.03 -9.61
CA SER A 489 -4.66 9.87 -9.67
C SER A 489 -4.75 9.15 -8.32
N MET A 490 -3.63 9.02 -7.60
CA MET A 490 -3.58 8.46 -6.25
C MET A 490 -4.30 9.34 -5.22
N LEU A 491 -4.16 10.66 -5.31
CA LEU A 491 -4.86 11.62 -4.44
C LEU A 491 -6.37 11.66 -4.72
N ASP A 492 -6.77 11.60 -5.99
CA ASP A 492 -8.18 11.56 -6.39
C ASP A 492 -8.85 10.27 -5.90
N ALA A 493 -8.19 9.11 -6.06
CA ALA A 493 -8.65 7.84 -5.52
C ALA A 493 -8.83 7.90 -3.99
N LYS A 494 -7.88 8.52 -3.27
CA LYS A 494 -7.97 8.70 -1.81
C LYS A 494 -9.19 9.56 -1.45
N ASN A 495 -9.42 10.65 -2.17
CA ASN A 495 -10.56 11.53 -1.93
C ASN A 495 -11.89 10.82 -2.19
N MET A 496 -11.95 9.91 -3.17
CA MET A 496 -13.14 9.09 -3.43
C MET A 496 -13.41 8.08 -2.31
N LEU A 497 -12.38 7.45 -1.75
CA LEU A 497 -12.52 6.56 -0.58
C LEU A 497 -13.13 7.27 0.63
N LEU A 498 -12.71 8.51 0.89
CA LEU A 498 -13.23 9.31 2.01
C LEU A 498 -14.72 9.65 1.88
N VAL A 499 -15.34 9.40 0.72
CA VAL A 499 -16.79 9.55 0.55
C VAL A 499 -17.54 8.30 1.02
N ASP A 500 -16.91 7.12 0.99
CA ASP A 500 -17.53 5.87 1.43
C ASP A 500 -17.39 5.69 2.95
N GLN A 501 -18.32 6.34 3.66
CA GLN A 501 -18.31 6.28 5.12
C GLN A 501 -18.52 4.86 5.67
N LYS A 502 -19.20 3.97 4.92
CA LYS A 502 -19.47 2.61 5.41
C LYS A 502 -18.17 1.82 5.48
N LEU A 503 -17.36 1.94 4.43
CA LEU A 503 -16.05 1.31 4.34
C LEU A 503 -15.08 1.84 5.41
N ILE A 504 -15.02 3.16 5.62
CA ILE A 504 -14.17 3.73 6.68
C ILE A 504 -14.70 3.35 8.07
N TYR A 505 -16.01 3.30 8.26
CA TYR A 505 -16.62 2.92 9.53
C TYR A 505 -16.38 1.45 9.86
N SER A 506 -16.40 0.54 8.88
CA SER A 506 -16.13 -0.89 9.10
C SER A 506 -14.75 -1.13 9.70
N VAL A 507 -13.73 -0.38 9.25
CA VAL A 507 -12.37 -0.45 9.83
C VAL A 507 -12.31 0.17 11.22
N VAL A 508 -12.98 1.31 11.45
CA VAL A 508 -13.01 1.92 12.79
C VAL A 508 -13.69 1.02 13.83
N LYS A 509 -14.72 0.25 13.44
CA LYS A 509 -15.36 -0.73 14.32
C LYS A 509 -14.43 -1.83 14.82
N LEU A 510 -13.44 -2.23 14.03
CA LEU A 510 -12.44 -3.21 14.46
C LEU A 510 -11.73 -2.71 15.74
N VAL A 511 -11.49 -1.39 15.83
CA VAL A 511 -10.90 -0.75 17.01
C VAL A 511 -11.86 -0.66 18.20
N PHE A 512 -13.11 -1.12 18.09
CA PHE A 512 -14.09 -1.10 19.19
C PHE A 512 -14.42 -2.50 19.76
N ASN A 513 -14.08 -3.59 19.06
CA ASN A 513 -14.57 -4.94 19.38
C ASN A 513 -13.52 -5.91 19.98
N THR A 514 -12.31 -5.45 20.32
CA THR A 514 -11.28 -6.35 20.85
C THR A 514 -11.32 -6.48 22.38
N PRO A 515 -11.22 -7.70 22.94
CA PRO A 515 -10.91 -7.93 24.36
C PRO A 515 -9.68 -7.14 24.84
N PHE A 516 -8.79 -6.83 23.91
CA PHE A 516 -7.60 -6.02 24.13
C PHE A 516 -7.88 -4.54 24.44
N ILE A 517 -8.89 -3.90 23.83
CA ILE A 517 -9.31 -2.52 24.21
C ILE A 517 -9.72 -2.46 25.68
N ILE A 518 -10.23 -3.56 26.24
CA ILE A 518 -10.55 -3.62 27.67
C ILE A 518 -9.26 -3.50 28.50
N SER A 519 -8.19 -4.18 28.07
CA SER A 519 -6.88 -4.14 28.74
C SER A 519 -6.10 -2.83 28.55
N THR A 520 -6.35 -2.08 27.48
CA THR A 520 -5.71 -0.78 27.20
C THR A 520 -6.66 0.41 27.28
N LYS A 521 -7.80 0.21 27.94
CA LYS A 521 -8.90 1.17 28.00
C LYS A 521 -8.44 2.53 28.52
N GLU A 522 -7.62 2.55 29.55
CA GLU A 522 -7.13 3.78 30.16
C GLU A 522 -6.29 4.61 29.17
N GLN A 523 -5.35 3.98 28.48
CA GLN A 523 -4.47 4.65 27.53
C GLN A 523 -5.25 5.16 26.31
N LEU A 524 -6.17 4.35 25.77
CA LEU A 524 -7.06 4.75 24.69
C LEU A 524 -7.98 5.92 25.11
N ASN A 525 -8.46 5.92 26.36
CA ASN A 525 -9.24 7.03 26.90
C ASN A 525 -8.39 8.30 27.00
N ASN A 526 -7.14 8.21 27.47
CA ASN A 526 -6.24 9.35 27.57
C ASN A 526 -5.93 9.93 26.18
N ILE A 527 -5.70 9.08 25.18
CA ILE A 527 -5.54 9.50 23.77
C ILE A 527 -6.78 10.22 23.28
N LEU A 528 -7.97 9.63 23.46
CA LEU A 528 -9.23 10.21 23.01
C LEU A 528 -9.52 11.54 23.70
N TYR A 529 -9.22 11.63 25.01
CA TYR A 529 -9.33 12.84 25.82
C TYR A 529 -8.44 13.95 25.27
N ALA A 530 -7.14 13.68 25.09
CA ALA A 530 -6.20 14.64 24.54
C ALA A 530 -6.62 15.08 23.13
N PHE A 531 -6.99 14.13 22.27
CA PHE A 531 -7.41 14.39 20.90
C PHE A 531 -8.62 15.33 20.83
N LEU A 532 -9.70 15.03 21.57
CA LEU A 532 -10.90 15.87 21.55
C LEU A 532 -10.67 17.23 22.18
N ARG A 533 -9.86 17.32 23.26
CA ARG A 533 -9.47 18.61 23.84
C ARG A 533 -8.70 19.46 22.83
N GLU A 534 -7.75 18.86 22.12
CA GLU A 534 -6.89 19.58 21.16
C GLU A 534 -7.60 19.94 19.85
N ILE A 535 -8.61 19.19 19.43
CA ILE A 535 -9.54 19.65 18.36
C ILE A 535 -10.19 20.99 18.72
N LEU A 536 -10.44 21.20 20.01
CA LEU A 536 -11.18 22.35 20.52
C LEU A 536 -10.29 23.52 20.95
N THR A 537 -9.03 23.28 21.29
CA THR A 537 -8.11 24.33 21.75
C THR A 537 -6.97 24.62 20.77
N LYS A 538 -6.73 23.74 19.79
CA LYS A 538 -5.63 23.82 18.83
C LYS A 538 -6.15 23.59 17.40
N PRO A 539 -5.40 23.94 16.35
CA PRO A 539 -5.79 23.69 14.96
C PRO A 539 -5.65 22.21 14.53
N LEU A 540 -5.86 21.25 15.44
CA LEU A 540 -5.64 19.81 15.18
C LEU A 540 -6.44 19.28 13.98
N LEU A 541 -7.71 19.68 13.83
CA LEU A 541 -8.50 19.31 12.65
C LEU A 541 -7.90 19.88 11.36
N GLU A 542 -7.40 21.10 11.40
CA GLU A 542 -6.81 21.78 10.23
C GLU A 542 -5.56 21.02 9.79
N THR A 543 -4.72 20.60 10.74
CA THR A 543 -3.58 19.72 10.52
C THR A 543 -4.00 18.37 9.91
N LEU A 544 -5.01 17.70 10.48
CA LEU A 544 -5.42 16.35 10.06
C LEU A 544 -6.13 16.31 8.69
N ILE A 545 -7.14 17.16 8.50
CA ILE A 545 -8.03 17.13 7.33
C ILE A 545 -7.79 18.27 6.34
N GLY A 546 -6.85 19.18 6.60
CA GLY A 546 -6.48 20.28 5.70
C GLY A 546 -7.55 21.38 5.59
N HIS A 547 -8.57 21.38 6.45
CA HIS A 547 -9.63 22.38 6.44
C HIS A 547 -9.30 23.53 7.39
N LYS A 548 -8.82 24.66 6.86
CA LYS A 548 -8.50 25.85 7.65
C LYS A 548 -9.77 26.55 8.14
N LEU A 549 -9.81 26.88 9.43
CA LEU A 549 -10.86 27.74 9.98
C LEU A 549 -10.58 29.20 9.62
N ASP A 550 -11.62 30.00 9.44
CA ASP A 550 -11.46 31.45 9.31
C ASP A 550 -11.23 32.07 10.70
N GLU A 551 -10.63 33.27 10.73
CA GLU A 551 -10.19 33.94 11.96
C GLU A 551 -11.32 34.09 13.00
N LYS A 552 -12.55 34.35 12.54
CA LYS A 552 -13.71 34.43 13.44
C LYS A 552 -14.02 33.09 14.12
N MET A 553 -13.89 31.96 13.42
CA MET A 553 -14.16 30.65 13.99
C MET A 553 -13.05 30.25 14.95
N ILE A 554 -11.82 30.67 14.71
CA ILE A 554 -10.70 30.52 15.64
C ILE A 554 -10.99 31.25 16.95
N ARG A 555 -11.39 32.53 16.89
CA ARG A 555 -11.73 33.33 18.09
C ARG A 555 -12.91 32.76 18.88
N ILE A 556 -13.96 32.31 18.18
CA ILE A 556 -15.11 31.66 18.82
C ILE A 556 -14.67 30.38 19.51
N ARG A 557 -13.86 29.55 18.85
CA ARG A 557 -13.34 28.30 19.39
C ARG A 557 -12.52 28.55 20.67
N GLU A 558 -11.58 29.50 20.61
CA GLU A 558 -10.73 29.88 21.75
C GLU A 558 -11.57 30.31 22.95
N TYR A 559 -12.48 31.27 22.75
CA TYR A 559 -13.35 31.75 23.83
C TYR A 559 -14.23 30.63 24.43
N VAL A 560 -14.89 29.83 23.60
CA VAL A 560 -15.77 28.76 24.09
C VAL A 560 -14.97 27.71 24.85
N SER A 561 -13.72 27.44 24.45
CA SER A 561 -12.84 26.49 25.14
C SER A 561 -12.42 26.92 26.54
N GLU A 562 -12.50 28.21 26.87
CA GLU A 562 -12.21 28.73 28.21
C GLU A 562 -13.34 28.46 29.21
N LEU A 563 -14.59 28.31 28.73
CA LEU A 563 -15.79 28.17 29.56
C LEU A 563 -15.81 26.84 30.33
N ASP A 564 -16.13 26.88 31.61
CA ASP A 564 -16.16 25.69 32.46
C ASP A 564 -17.30 24.74 32.07
N SER A 565 -18.47 25.27 31.74
CA SER A 565 -19.60 24.49 31.22
C SER A 565 -19.30 23.81 29.88
N PHE A 566 -18.41 24.40 29.08
CA PHE A 566 -17.96 23.76 27.84
C PHE A 566 -16.95 22.64 28.12
N LYS A 567 -16.03 22.81 29.08
CA LYS A 567 -15.15 21.73 29.54
C LYS A 567 -15.96 20.54 30.06
N GLU A 568 -16.98 20.79 30.88
CA GLU A 568 -17.91 19.74 31.36
C GLU A 568 -18.65 19.05 30.21
N PHE A 569 -19.07 19.80 29.18
CA PHE A 569 -19.70 19.23 27.99
C PHE A 569 -18.74 18.31 27.23
N VAL A 570 -17.47 18.69 27.11
CA VAL A 570 -16.43 17.88 26.46
C VAL A 570 -16.18 16.60 27.24
N GLU A 571 -16.05 16.68 28.56
CA GLU A 571 -15.94 15.50 29.44
C GLU A 571 -17.14 14.56 29.29
N PHE A 572 -18.35 15.12 29.23
CA PHE A 572 -19.55 14.33 28.97
C PHE A 572 -19.52 13.63 27.61
N LEU A 573 -19.14 14.34 26.54
CA LEU A 573 -19.03 13.77 25.20
C LEU A 573 -18.07 12.57 25.21
N LEU A 574 -16.93 12.73 25.87
CA LEU A 574 -15.90 11.70 26.05
C LEU A 574 -16.43 10.47 26.78
N THR A 575 -16.93 10.64 28.01
CA THR A 575 -17.47 9.55 28.83
C THR A 575 -18.58 8.81 28.09
N ASN A 576 -19.43 9.53 27.37
CA ASN A 576 -20.55 8.93 26.69
C ASN A 576 -20.17 8.11 25.46
N LEU A 577 -19.18 8.58 24.69
CA LEU A 577 -18.64 7.82 23.57
C LEU A 577 -18.07 6.48 24.05
N ILE A 578 -17.29 6.50 25.14
CA ILE A 578 -16.66 5.32 25.75
C ILE A 578 -17.69 4.33 26.30
N ILE A 579 -18.73 4.82 26.99
CA ILE A 579 -19.75 3.94 27.61
C ILE A 579 -20.62 3.26 26.54
N ASN A 580 -20.91 3.95 25.43
CA ASN A 580 -21.83 3.45 24.41
C ASN A 580 -21.14 2.77 23.23
N THR A 581 -19.83 2.51 23.29
CA THR A 581 -19.04 1.86 22.23
C THR A 581 -19.73 0.63 21.65
N LYS A 582 -20.23 -0.28 22.51
CA LYS A 582 -20.95 -1.49 22.05
C LYS A 582 -22.17 -1.19 21.16
N LYS A 583 -22.91 -0.11 21.46
CA LYS A 583 -24.08 0.31 20.67
C LYS A 583 -23.70 0.97 19.34
N PHE A 584 -22.45 1.42 19.20
CA PHE A 584 -21.95 2.03 17.97
C PHE A 584 -21.38 0.99 17.01
N ILE A 585 -20.81 -0.11 17.52
CA ILE A 585 -20.31 -1.23 16.70
C ILE A 585 -21.38 -1.78 15.74
N GLU A 586 -22.65 -1.77 16.13
CA GLU A 586 -23.76 -2.31 15.32
C GLU A 586 -24.23 -1.39 14.17
N LEU A 587 -23.75 -0.15 14.09
CA LEU A 587 -24.25 0.85 13.12
C LEU A 587 -23.49 0.79 11.81
N ASP A 588 -24.00 1.29 10.68
CA ASP A 588 -23.26 1.13 9.41
C ASP A 588 -22.39 2.34 9.05
N SER A 589 -22.47 3.42 9.83
CA SER A 589 -21.85 4.68 9.42
C SER A 589 -21.61 5.69 10.55
N PHE A 590 -20.71 6.65 10.33
CA PHE A 590 -20.49 7.78 11.23
C PHE A 590 -21.72 8.67 11.38
N ASP A 591 -22.50 8.87 10.31
CA ASP A 591 -23.73 9.66 10.37
C ASP A 591 -24.82 8.97 11.22
N GLU A 592 -24.93 7.64 11.13
CA GLU A 592 -25.81 6.87 12.02
C GLU A 592 -25.34 6.91 13.47
N MET A 593 -24.03 6.79 13.70
CA MET A 593 -23.42 6.93 15.02
C MET A 593 -23.74 8.30 15.63
N PHE A 594 -23.58 9.37 14.86
CA PHE A 594 -23.91 10.73 15.29
C PHE A 594 -25.41 10.86 15.64
N LYS A 595 -26.29 10.41 14.77
CA LYS A 595 -27.75 10.43 15.01
C LYS A 595 -28.14 9.63 16.26
N ARG A 596 -27.52 8.46 16.47
CA ARG A 596 -27.74 7.61 17.63
C ARG A 596 -27.22 8.29 18.91
N TRP A 597 -26.03 8.87 18.88
CA TRP A 597 -25.45 9.60 20.00
C TRP A 597 -26.32 10.79 20.43
N ILE A 598 -26.78 11.62 19.48
CA ILE A 598 -27.71 12.73 19.79
C ILE A 598 -29.02 12.20 20.40
N SER A 599 -29.50 11.05 19.93
CA SER A 599 -30.75 10.47 20.41
C SER A 599 -30.66 9.89 21.82
N LEU A 600 -29.55 9.22 22.15
CA LEU A 600 -29.30 8.69 23.48
C LEU A 600 -29.09 9.80 24.52
N ASN A 601 -28.62 10.97 24.09
CA ASN A 601 -28.19 12.05 24.98
C ASN A 601 -29.05 13.30 24.91
N TYR A 602 -30.22 13.23 24.28
CA TYR A 602 -31.03 14.39 23.90
C TYR A 602 -31.21 15.43 25.02
N TYR A 603 -31.64 14.98 26.22
CA TYR A 603 -31.89 15.89 27.36
C TYR A 603 -30.59 16.40 28.00
N LYS A 604 -29.56 15.56 28.11
CA LYS A 604 -28.25 15.97 28.62
C LYS A 604 -27.59 17.02 27.73
N LEU A 605 -27.74 16.89 26.40
CA LEU A 605 -27.25 17.89 25.45
C LEU A 605 -27.94 19.23 25.64
N ILE A 606 -29.26 19.25 25.85
CA ILE A 606 -30.00 20.48 26.15
C ILE A 606 -29.49 21.12 27.44
N TYR A 607 -29.26 20.33 28.49
CA TYR A 607 -28.67 20.80 29.75
C TYR A 607 -27.32 21.49 29.52
N TYR A 608 -26.39 20.85 28.81
CA TYR A 608 -25.08 21.46 28.55
C TYR A 608 -25.17 22.74 27.70
N PHE A 609 -26.05 22.79 26.69
CA PHE A 609 -26.26 24.02 25.92
C PHE A 609 -26.85 25.16 26.79
N ASP A 610 -27.73 24.83 27.73
CA ASP A 610 -28.26 25.82 28.69
C ASP A 610 -27.18 26.29 29.66
N SER A 611 -26.34 25.38 30.17
CA SER A 611 -25.20 25.73 31.04
C SER A 611 -24.21 26.67 30.35
N ILE A 612 -23.89 26.41 29.08
CA ILE A 612 -23.04 27.30 28.27
C ILE A 612 -23.69 28.66 28.08
N LEU A 613 -24.98 28.69 27.70
CA LEU A 613 -25.73 29.94 27.56
C LEU A 613 -25.78 30.74 28.87
N PHE A 614 -25.93 30.04 30.00
CA PHE A 614 -25.93 30.65 31.32
C PHE A 614 -24.56 31.29 31.60
N GLU A 615 -23.47 30.56 31.39
CA GLU A 615 -22.11 31.03 31.68
C GLU A 615 -21.71 32.24 30.84
N ILE A 616 -22.02 32.26 29.54
CA ILE A 616 -21.71 33.41 28.66
C ILE A 616 -22.58 34.64 28.99
N THR A 617 -23.69 34.49 29.71
CA THR A 617 -24.56 35.60 30.13
C THR A 617 -24.40 35.98 31.60
N LYS A 618 -23.44 35.37 32.31
CA LYS A 618 -23.07 35.79 33.67
C LYS A 618 -22.35 37.12 33.64
N THR A 619 -22.57 37.93 34.68
CA THR A 619 -21.99 39.27 34.82
C THR A 619 -20.45 39.24 34.77
N GLU A 620 -19.80 38.20 35.31
CA GLU A 620 -18.34 38.02 35.26
C GLU A 620 -17.79 37.81 33.83
N ASN A 621 -18.58 37.24 32.93
CA ASN A 621 -18.20 36.91 31.55
C ASN A 621 -18.80 37.88 30.51
N GLU A 622 -19.72 38.75 30.91
CA GLU A 622 -20.51 39.60 30.02
C GLU A 622 -19.63 40.50 29.14
N LYS A 623 -18.61 41.14 29.72
CA LYS A 623 -17.66 41.98 28.98
C LYS A 623 -16.82 41.19 27.97
N LYS A 624 -16.35 39.99 28.35
CA LYS A 624 -15.61 39.11 27.43
C LYS A 624 -16.49 38.64 26.28
N THR A 625 -17.74 38.28 26.57
CA THR A 625 -18.74 37.85 25.59
C THR A 625 -19.09 38.97 24.62
N LEU A 626 -19.30 40.19 25.13
CA LEU A 626 -19.54 41.38 24.33
C LEU A 626 -18.39 41.63 23.35
N ASN A 627 -17.15 41.64 23.86
CA ASN A 627 -15.95 41.84 23.06
C ASN A 627 -15.79 40.76 21.97
N LEU A 628 -16.10 39.50 22.27
CA LEU A 628 -16.09 38.42 21.30
C LEU A 628 -17.12 38.66 20.18
N ILE A 629 -18.38 38.93 20.54
CA ILE A 629 -19.45 39.11 19.56
C ILE A 629 -19.16 40.30 18.66
N VAL A 630 -18.75 41.43 19.26
CA VAL A 630 -18.44 42.65 18.52
C VAL A 630 -17.25 42.41 17.58
N SER A 631 -16.13 41.89 18.08
CA SER A 631 -14.96 41.59 17.24
C SER A 631 -15.29 40.62 16.10
N THR A 632 -16.14 39.62 16.35
CA THR A 632 -16.63 38.68 15.33
C THR A 632 -17.48 39.39 14.26
N ILE A 633 -18.33 40.33 14.65
CA ILE A 633 -19.13 41.15 13.72
C ILE A 633 -18.21 42.00 12.84
N LEU A 634 -17.19 42.64 13.43
CA LEU A 634 -16.24 43.48 12.69
C LEU A 634 -15.47 42.67 11.65
N LEU A 635 -14.89 41.54 12.07
CA LEU A 635 -14.16 40.63 11.20
C LEU A 635 -15.02 40.08 10.06
N SER A 636 -16.22 39.58 10.38
CA SER A 636 -17.14 39.01 9.39
C SER A 636 -17.56 40.01 8.32
N ASN A 637 -17.51 41.29 8.64
CA ASN A 637 -17.90 42.38 7.75
C ASN A 637 -16.73 43.17 7.18
N LYS A 638 -15.49 42.83 7.55
CA LYS A 638 -14.26 43.54 7.17
C LYS A 638 -14.32 45.04 7.46
N LEU A 639 -14.89 45.41 8.61
CA LEU A 639 -15.03 46.82 8.99
C LEU A 639 -13.71 47.35 9.58
N THR A 640 -13.19 48.43 9.01
CA THR A 640 -12.00 49.16 9.49
C THR A 640 -12.34 50.63 9.79
N ASN A 641 -11.57 51.33 10.61
CA ASN A 641 -11.77 52.77 10.89
C ASN A 641 -13.18 53.12 11.44
N ILE A 642 -13.63 52.38 12.46
CA ILE A 642 -14.90 52.64 13.15
C ILE A 642 -14.71 53.78 14.13
N THR A 643 -15.64 54.75 14.12
CA THR A 643 -15.61 55.86 15.08
C THR A 643 -16.02 55.41 16.48
N GLU A 644 -15.62 56.15 17.52
CA GLU A 644 -16.00 55.83 18.90
C GLU A 644 -17.52 55.77 19.09
N GLU A 645 -18.27 56.69 18.47
CA GLU A 645 -19.74 56.71 18.50
C GLU A 645 -20.35 55.46 17.86
N GLU A 646 -19.86 55.04 16.69
CA GLU A 646 -20.32 53.83 16.00
C GLU A 646 -19.99 52.55 16.81
N MET A 647 -18.86 52.54 17.50
CA MET A 647 -18.44 51.44 18.36
C MET A 647 -19.31 51.37 19.63
N GLU A 648 -19.61 52.51 20.25
CA GLU A 648 -20.51 52.60 21.40
C GLU A 648 -21.94 52.17 21.02
N GLU A 649 -22.43 52.60 19.85
CA GLU A 649 -23.74 52.19 19.34
C GLU A 649 -23.79 50.67 19.06
N LEU A 650 -22.72 50.09 18.52
CA LEU A 650 -22.61 48.64 18.30
C LEU A 650 -22.58 47.87 19.62
N ASN A 651 -21.79 48.33 20.61
CA ASN A 651 -21.71 47.73 21.94
C ASN A 651 -23.09 47.73 22.62
N LYS A 652 -23.77 48.87 22.69
CA LYS A 652 -25.12 48.98 23.29
C LYS A 652 -26.13 48.01 22.64
N LYS A 653 -26.08 47.85 21.32
CA LYS A 653 -26.97 46.92 20.60
C LYS A 653 -26.64 45.46 20.90
N VAL A 654 -25.36 45.10 21.03
CA VAL A 654 -24.95 43.73 21.38
C VAL A 654 -25.24 43.44 22.86
N GLU A 655 -25.02 44.37 23.77
CA GLU A 655 -25.43 44.28 25.18
C GLU A 655 -26.94 44.05 25.31
N SER A 656 -27.74 44.77 24.52
CA SER A 656 -29.19 44.55 24.46
C SER A 656 -29.53 43.10 24.06
N LEU A 657 -28.80 42.50 23.11
CA LEU A 657 -28.98 41.08 22.75
C LEU A 657 -28.60 40.13 23.89
N LEU A 658 -27.50 40.40 24.60
CA LEU A 658 -27.06 39.61 25.76
C LEU A 658 -28.09 39.68 26.90
N TRP A 659 -28.59 40.88 27.20
CA TRP A 659 -29.64 41.10 28.18
C TRP A 659 -30.96 40.40 27.81
N LEU A 660 -31.38 40.50 26.54
CA LEU A 660 -32.54 39.76 26.02
C LEU A 660 -32.34 38.25 26.15
N SER A 661 -31.11 37.76 26.00
CA SER A 661 -30.79 36.34 26.18
C SER A 661 -30.99 35.92 27.65
N LYS A 662 -30.49 36.74 28.57
CA LYS A 662 -30.57 36.52 30.01
C LYS A 662 -32.00 36.52 30.55
N LEU A 663 -32.87 37.41 30.06
CA LEU A 663 -34.27 37.51 30.50
C LEU A 663 -35.19 36.40 29.98
N HIS A 664 -34.78 35.71 28.92
CA HIS A 664 -35.67 34.85 28.16
C HIS A 664 -35.18 33.39 28.05
N LYS A 665 -34.38 32.95 29.04
CA LYS A 665 -33.78 31.60 29.13
C LYS A 665 -34.75 30.46 28.81
N VAL A 666 -35.94 30.43 29.43
CA VAL A 666 -36.94 29.37 29.21
C VAL A 666 -37.31 29.21 27.73
N ARG A 667 -37.44 30.33 27.00
CA ARG A 667 -37.82 30.33 25.60
C ARG A 667 -36.60 30.10 24.67
N LEU A 668 -35.38 30.42 25.11
CA LEU A 668 -34.14 29.98 24.45
C LEU A 668 -33.93 28.47 24.59
N ASN A 669 -34.33 27.88 25.73
CA ASN A 669 -34.32 26.43 25.92
C ASN A 669 -35.30 25.72 24.95
N ALA A 670 -36.45 26.33 24.66
CA ALA A 670 -37.33 25.86 23.61
C ALA A 670 -36.68 25.93 22.20
N MET A 671 -35.80 26.91 21.94
CA MET A 671 -35.00 26.95 20.72
C MET A 671 -33.97 25.83 20.67
N PHE A 672 -33.30 25.52 21.79
CA PHE A 672 -32.39 24.38 21.87
C PHE A 672 -33.09 23.05 21.61
N ILE A 673 -34.32 22.86 22.13
CA ILE A 673 -35.13 21.67 21.83
C ILE A 673 -35.37 21.51 20.32
N LEU A 674 -35.74 22.60 19.63
CA LEU A 674 -35.94 22.61 18.18
C LEU A 674 -34.63 22.40 17.41
N PHE A 675 -33.55 23.04 17.86
CA PHE A 675 -32.22 22.85 17.31
C PHE A 675 -31.79 21.38 17.42
N MET A 676 -31.94 20.75 18.58
CA MET A 676 -31.60 19.35 18.79
C MET A 676 -32.42 18.38 17.93
N LYS A 677 -33.69 18.70 17.65
CA LYS A 677 -34.52 17.92 16.70
C LYS A 677 -33.97 17.97 15.27
N GLU A 678 -33.40 19.10 14.85
CA GLU A 678 -32.80 19.25 13.53
C GLU A 678 -31.36 18.72 13.48
N MET A 679 -30.60 18.82 14.58
CA MET A 679 -29.24 18.26 14.69
C MET A 679 -29.20 16.75 14.38
N LYS A 680 -30.23 15.99 14.77
CA LYS A 680 -30.36 14.55 14.43
C LYS A 680 -30.45 14.25 12.93
N LYS A 681 -30.75 15.26 12.10
CA LYS A 681 -30.88 15.14 10.64
C LYS A 681 -29.59 15.55 9.92
N ILE A 682 -28.65 16.16 10.64
CA ILE A 682 -27.35 16.51 10.10
C ILE A 682 -26.58 15.22 9.88
N LYS A 683 -25.85 15.20 8.76
CA LYS A 683 -24.94 14.13 8.37
C LYS A 683 -23.52 14.69 8.36
N PRO A 684 -22.84 14.78 9.52
CA PRO A 684 -21.55 15.46 9.63
C PRO A 684 -20.49 14.90 8.68
N TYR A 685 -20.48 13.58 8.47
CA TYR A 685 -19.51 12.93 7.60
C TYR A 685 -19.71 13.35 6.15
N GLU A 686 -20.95 13.26 5.64
CA GLU A 686 -21.30 13.80 4.32
C GLU A 686 -20.97 15.29 4.21
N LEU A 687 -21.16 16.07 5.27
CA LEU A 687 -20.81 17.49 5.24
C LEU A 687 -19.30 17.69 5.08
N ILE A 688 -18.46 16.96 5.78
CA ILE A 688 -16.99 17.13 5.74
C ILE A 688 -16.42 16.65 4.41
N PHE A 689 -16.78 15.43 3.99
CA PHE A 689 -16.10 14.74 2.90
C PHE A 689 -16.85 14.75 1.56
N ASN A 690 -18.15 15.09 1.50
CA ASN A 690 -18.88 15.17 0.23
C ASN A 690 -18.85 16.59 -0.36
N PRO A 691 -18.21 16.82 -1.53
CA PRO A 691 -18.14 18.14 -2.16
C PRO A 691 -19.52 18.69 -2.56
N ARG A 692 -20.50 17.81 -2.85
CA ARG A 692 -21.87 18.17 -3.26
C ARG A 692 -22.71 18.72 -2.08
N SER A 693 -22.19 18.68 -0.84
CA SER A 693 -22.90 19.08 0.37
C SER A 693 -23.03 20.60 0.58
N LYS A 694 -22.30 21.45 -0.18
CA LYS A 694 -22.33 22.93 0.01
C LYS A 694 -23.74 23.53 -0.08
N LYS A 695 -24.60 23.04 -0.98
CA LYS A 695 -26.02 23.46 -1.09
C LYS A 695 -26.86 22.99 0.10
N ARG A 696 -26.59 21.77 0.60
CA ARG A 696 -27.28 21.19 1.77
C ARG A 696 -26.96 21.98 3.05
N ARG A 697 -25.71 22.41 3.25
CA ARG A 697 -25.32 23.26 4.40
C ARG A 697 -26.15 24.54 4.48
N LYS A 698 -26.30 25.25 3.36
CA LYS A 698 -27.12 26.49 3.27
C LYS A 698 -28.61 26.20 3.50
N TRP A 699 -29.13 25.10 2.96
CA TRP A 699 -30.52 24.70 3.14
C TRP A 699 -30.85 24.31 4.59
N TYR A 700 -29.97 23.58 5.28
CA TYR A 700 -30.15 23.26 6.70
C TYR A 700 -30.14 24.53 7.57
N ALA A 701 -29.17 25.44 7.34
CA ALA A 701 -29.12 26.72 8.06
C ALA A 701 -30.38 27.57 7.81
N PHE A 702 -30.86 27.61 6.56
CA PHE A 702 -32.09 28.33 6.19
C PHE A 702 -33.35 27.72 6.84
N ASN A 703 -33.49 26.40 6.83
CA ASN A 703 -34.63 25.72 7.43
C ASN A 703 -34.66 25.83 8.94
N LEU A 704 -33.50 25.77 9.59
CA LEU A 704 -33.38 26.01 11.02
C LEU A 704 -33.82 27.43 11.36
N ALA A 705 -33.30 28.44 10.64
CA ALA A 705 -33.68 29.84 10.84
C ALA A 705 -35.19 30.08 10.61
N ARG A 706 -35.79 29.43 9.60
CA ARG A 706 -37.23 29.53 9.30
C ARG A 706 -38.09 28.95 10.42
N LYS A 707 -37.73 27.78 10.94
CA LYS A 707 -38.47 27.09 12.02
C LYS A 707 -38.38 27.82 13.36
N LEU A 708 -37.27 28.53 13.60
CA LEU A 708 -37.07 29.33 14.80
C LEU A 708 -37.85 30.65 14.77
N LYS A 709 -38.31 31.15 13.60
CA LYS A 709 -38.96 32.47 13.43
C LYS A 709 -40.25 32.69 14.26
N TYR A 710 -40.88 31.64 14.78
CA TYR A 710 -42.22 31.71 15.41
C TYR A 710 -42.23 32.03 16.91
N LEU A 711 -41.07 32.28 17.54
CA LEU A 711 -41.04 32.70 18.95
C LEU A 711 -41.00 34.22 19.05
N ASN A 712 -41.88 34.81 19.85
CA ASN A 712 -41.99 36.28 20.04
C ASN A 712 -40.68 36.97 20.46
N ILE A 713 -39.73 36.24 21.04
CA ILE A 713 -38.38 36.73 21.35
C ILE A 713 -37.55 36.94 20.10
N LEU A 714 -37.68 36.08 19.09
CA LEU A 714 -37.00 36.31 17.82
C LEU A 714 -37.45 37.60 17.18
N LYS A 715 -38.65 38.13 17.43
CA LYS A 715 -39.02 39.47 16.93
C LYS A 715 -38.11 40.55 17.53
N LYS A 716 -37.87 40.52 18.85
CA LYS A 716 -36.95 41.46 19.51
C LYS A 716 -35.50 41.25 19.08
N PHE A 717 -35.01 40.00 19.07
CA PHE A 717 -33.67 39.69 18.55
C PHE A 717 -33.52 40.11 17.09
N THR A 718 -34.51 39.84 16.23
CA THR A 718 -34.48 40.19 14.81
C THR A 718 -34.48 41.70 14.62
N LEU A 719 -35.26 42.46 15.40
CA LEU A 719 -35.24 43.92 15.37
C LEU A 719 -33.87 44.47 15.74
N THR A 720 -33.28 44.01 16.85
CA THR A 720 -31.93 44.43 17.26
C THR A 720 -30.86 43.99 16.26
N SER A 721 -30.94 42.77 15.71
CA SER A 721 -30.07 42.30 14.63
C SER A 721 -30.24 43.11 13.35
N MET A 722 -31.45 43.55 12.99
CA MET A 722 -31.70 44.45 11.86
C MET A 722 -31.07 45.82 12.10
N GLN A 723 -31.14 46.35 13.33
CA GLN A 723 -30.48 47.61 13.71
C GLN A 723 -28.95 47.50 13.63
N ILE A 724 -28.38 46.37 14.04
CA ILE A 724 -26.95 46.07 13.86
C ILE A 724 -26.61 46.02 12.36
N ASN A 725 -27.40 45.31 11.55
CA ASN A 725 -27.19 45.23 10.10
C ASN A 725 -27.30 46.59 9.40
N ARG A 726 -28.21 47.46 9.84
CA ARG A 726 -28.33 48.84 9.34
C ARG A 726 -27.08 49.67 9.68
N LEU A 727 -26.59 49.55 10.92
CA LEU A 727 -25.35 50.20 11.35
C LEU A 727 -24.16 49.71 10.52
N ILE A 728 -24.01 48.40 10.34
CA ILE A 728 -22.97 47.80 9.49
C ILE A 728 -23.05 48.35 8.05
N LYS A 729 -24.25 48.46 7.47
CA LYS A 729 -24.42 49.03 6.12
C LYS A 729 -24.00 50.49 6.06
N LYS A 730 -24.38 51.29 7.06
CA LYS A 730 -23.97 52.71 7.19
C LYS A 730 -22.45 52.85 7.24
N ILE A 731 -21.78 52.06 8.08
CA ILE A 731 -20.31 52.05 8.20
C ILE A 731 -19.65 51.63 6.87
N LYS A 732 -20.19 50.61 6.18
CA LYS A 732 -19.67 50.17 4.88
C LYS A 732 -19.83 51.21 3.78
N ALA A 733 -20.94 51.94 3.73
CA ALA A 733 -21.16 53.01 2.77
C ALA A 733 -20.10 54.12 2.96
N LYS A 734 -19.92 54.56 4.21
CA LYS A 734 -18.88 55.53 4.60
C LYS A 734 -17.46 55.09 4.21
N GLN A 735 -17.11 53.83 4.43
CA GLN A 735 -15.80 53.27 4.02
C GLN A 735 -15.59 53.24 2.50
N LYS A 736 -16.67 53.21 1.71
CA LYS A 736 -16.65 53.23 0.25
C LYS A 736 -16.73 54.63 -0.36
N GLY A 737 -16.96 55.66 0.45
CA GLY A 737 -17.21 57.02 -0.03
C GLY A 737 -18.61 57.23 -0.62
N GLU A 738 -19.56 56.34 -0.31
CA GLU A 738 -21.01 56.45 -0.59
C GLU A 738 -21.73 57.07 0.62
#